data_AF-A0A674DSV5-F1
#
_entry.id   AF-A0A674DSV5-F1
#
_cell.length_a   1.000
_cell.length_b   1.000
_cell.length_c   1.000
_cell.angle_alpha   90.00
_cell.angle_beta   90.00
_cell.angle_gamma   90.00
#
_symmetry.space_group_name_H-M   'P 1'
#
loop_
_entity.id
_entity.type
_entity.pdbx_description
1 polymer ?
#
loop_
_entity_poly.entity_id
_entity_poly.type
_entity_poly.pdbx_seq_one_letter_code
_entity_poly.pdbx_strand_id
1 'polypeptide(L)'
;MKLKKQVTVCGGAIFCVAVFSLYLMLDRVQHDPARRQNGGGNFPRSQISVLQNRIEQLEQLLEENHQIISHIKDSVLELTDTGAVSPSGQLPFRSANGSWVLPFDGRPTFLSVKPQDCQFAQGLCQLRSVVFQMLDVYSLLKFDNVDGGVWKQGFEITYEPGEWDNDPLQVFVVPHSHNDPGWIKTFDKYYTDQTQHIFNNMLVKLTEDPRRKFIWSEISFFAKWWESADMHKQEAMRKLILGGQLEMVTGGWVMSDEANVHYFAMIDQLIEGHQWLEKNVGVTPRSGWAVDPFGHSATMPYLLKRANLTSMLIQRVHYSIKKHFASSRSLEFMWRQAWDQKSSTDIFCHMMPFYSYDVPHTCGPDPKICCQFDFKRLPGGRVNCPWKVPPRAVVEANVAERAHLLLDQYRKKSKLFRSKVVLVPLGDDFRYDKALEWDQQYLNYQRLFDYMNSHPEMHVQAQFGTLTDYFTAVYKANNVPQGARPPDYPVLSGDFFAYADREDHYWSGYYTSRPFYKSMDRVLESHLRGAEILFSLAVAHARHTGMEGRYPTSDYTLLTDARRAVALFQHHDAITGTAKENVVIDYGNRLLHSLQGLKRVIINAAHFLVMKNKDVYHSLPQRTLIELDHLSSVGCLYLVLFNPVEQDRLCVVTVLVNSARVRVLTEDGQTLPVQLSAQWSSASQMSAEQSIRRKDDPQELKVQIQFVTYGTRSSKDKSGAYLFLPDGKAKPYSQKEPPVVRVVEGPLFSEVVSLYQHFQQTICIHNVPGVDGLSLDVTTMVDIREQSNKELAMRLVTDIQSDDTFYTDLNGFQMQPRRRLLKLPLQANFYPMPSQAYIQDSQHRLTLHSAQALGATSLESGQLEVILDRRLMQDDNRGLGQGLKDNKKTANRFRLLLESRSTGNKVVDSGPTSFPSLLSHLTSATLNHEVLALPVLPKKRGIPPLHTFAPLTGALPCDFHVINLRSIQHQDTHSPSPYTALILHRKGLDCGLETPNPGFNCTTTEGQLGLSSLFRNLDLQLLQPVSLSLMYSSPPMANDSSVSLEPMEISAFRLKLR
;
A
#
# COMPACT_ATOMS: atom_id res chain seq x y z
N MET A 1 58.06 25.81 37.46
CA MET A 1 57.43 24.47 37.29
C MET A 1 56.56 24.52 36.04
N LYS A 2 56.96 24.25 34.79
CA LYS A 2 57.92 23.31 34.18
C LYS A 2 57.79 21.89 34.73
N LEU A 3 56.80 21.16 34.21
CA LEU A 3 56.74 19.73 33.84
C LEU A 3 55.26 19.33 33.82
N LYS A 4 54.62 19.28 32.65
CA LYS A 4 53.39 18.50 32.35
C LYS A 4 52.77 18.70 30.95
N LYS A 5 53.46 19.38 30.02
CA LYS A 5 53.03 19.47 28.60
C LYS A 5 53.92 18.73 27.59
N GLN A 6 55.02 18.11 28.02
CA GLN A 6 55.88 17.31 27.13
C GLN A 6 55.63 15.79 27.18
N VAL A 7 54.89 15.27 28.18
CA VAL A 7 54.68 13.82 28.33
C VAL A 7 53.54 13.30 27.42
N THR A 8 52.54 14.12 27.11
CA THR A 8 51.40 13.69 26.26
C THR A 8 51.73 13.71 24.76
N VAL A 9 52.66 14.57 24.33
CA VAL A 9 53.10 14.64 22.92
C VAL A 9 54.13 13.54 22.61
N CYS A 10 54.99 13.17 23.56
CA CYS A 10 55.90 12.03 23.39
C CYS A 10 55.16 10.68 23.43
N GLY A 11 54.10 10.53 24.24
CA GLY A 11 53.29 9.31 24.29
C GLY A 11 52.55 9.00 22.98
N GLY A 12 52.04 10.02 22.29
CA GLY A 12 51.37 9.86 21.00
C GLY A 12 52.33 9.51 19.85
N ALA A 13 53.54 10.08 19.86
CA ALA A 13 54.57 9.78 18.85
C ALA A 13 55.12 8.35 19.00
N ILE A 14 55.34 7.87 20.23
CA ILE A 14 55.80 6.50 20.49
C ILE A 14 54.74 5.47 20.10
N PHE A 15 53.45 5.75 20.33
CA PHE A 15 52.36 4.86 19.90
C PHE A 15 52.26 4.76 18.37
N CYS A 16 52.41 5.88 17.65
CA CYS A 16 52.38 5.87 16.18
C CYS A 16 53.60 5.15 15.60
N VAL A 17 54.80 5.34 16.17
CA VAL A 17 56.01 4.64 15.74
C VAL A 17 55.94 3.14 16.05
N ALA A 18 55.33 2.73 17.16
CA ALA A 18 55.12 1.31 17.49
C ALA A 18 54.14 0.62 16.53
N VAL A 19 53.03 1.28 16.18
CA VAL A 19 52.04 0.75 15.22
C VAL A 19 52.61 0.69 13.81
N PHE A 20 53.39 1.71 13.39
CA PHE A 20 54.04 1.71 12.08
C PHE A 20 55.20 0.70 12.00
N SER A 21 55.92 0.47 13.10
CA SER A 21 56.98 -0.55 13.18
C SER A 21 56.40 -1.97 13.21
N LEU A 22 55.22 -2.18 13.82
CA LEU A 22 54.53 -3.46 13.77
C LEU A 22 54.01 -3.76 12.36
N TYR A 23 53.55 -2.72 11.64
CA TYR A 23 53.13 -2.82 10.24
C TYR A 23 54.33 -3.15 9.33
N LEU A 24 55.48 -2.50 9.52
CA LEU A 24 56.71 -2.77 8.77
C LEU A 24 57.40 -4.10 9.14
N MET A 25 57.16 -4.65 10.34
CA MET A 25 57.59 -6.00 10.70
C MET A 25 56.71 -7.08 10.08
N LEU A 26 55.39 -6.88 10.02
CA LEU A 26 54.46 -7.80 9.35
C LEU A 26 54.68 -7.84 7.84
N ASP A 27 55.12 -6.73 7.24
CA ASP A 27 55.48 -6.64 5.82
C ASP A 27 56.86 -7.26 5.51
N ARG A 28 57.65 -7.66 6.52
CA ARG A 28 59.02 -8.22 6.37
C ARG A 28 59.16 -9.72 6.64
N VAL A 29 58.08 -10.48 6.85
CA VAL A 29 58.14 -11.94 7.10
C VAL A 29 57.89 -12.80 5.85
N GLN A 30 57.67 -12.22 4.67
CA GLN A 30 57.72 -12.97 3.41
C GLN A 30 58.81 -12.47 2.44
N HIS A 31 60.05 -12.73 2.88
CA HIS A 31 61.25 -13.11 2.12
C HIS A 31 62.00 -12.10 1.21
N ASP A 32 63.24 -11.82 1.66
CA ASP A 32 64.47 -11.37 0.97
C ASP A 32 65.16 -12.57 0.24
N PRO A 33 66.29 -12.50 -0.51
CA PRO A 33 67.04 -11.39 -1.16
C PRO A 33 67.53 -11.66 -2.62
N ALA A 34 67.91 -10.62 -3.38
CA ALA A 34 69.27 -10.47 -3.96
C ALA A 34 69.46 -9.24 -4.91
N ARG A 35 70.47 -8.47 -4.54
CA ARG A 35 71.12 -7.28 -5.11
C ARG A 35 71.61 -7.31 -6.58
N ARG A 36 71.52 -6.11 -7.20
CA ARG A 36 72.58 -5.25 -7.83
C ARG A 36 72.55 -5.00 -9.37
N GLN A 37 72.45 -3.69 -9.66
CA GLN A 37 73.10 -2.86 -10.70
C GLN A 37 72.57 -2.78 -12.15
N ASN A 38 72.08 -1.56 -12.46
CA ASN A 38 72.18 -0.73 -13.68
C ASN A 38 71.88 -1.30 -15.09
N GLY A 39 70.86 -0.69 -15.71
CA GLY A 39 70.90 -0.26 -17.13
C GLY A 39 69.83 -0.83 -18.06
N GLY A 40 69.00 0.05 -18.65
CA GLY A 40 68.26 -0.20 -19.91
C GLY A 40 66.91 -0.92 -19.77
N GLY A 41 65.87 -0.38 -20.40
CA GLY A 41 64.49 -0.82 -20.24
C GLY A 41 64.12 -2.19 -20.85
N ASN A 42 63.18 -2.88 -20.21
CA ASN A 42 62.12 -3.68 -20.84
C ASN A 42 61.11 -4.18 -19.78
N PHE A 43 59.82 -4.21 -20.14
CA PHE A 43 58.72 -4.75 -19.33
C PHE A 43 58.92 -6.25 -19.01
N PRO A 44 58.70 -6.72 -17.76
CA PRO A 44 58.97 -8.12 -17.43
C PRO A 44 57.79 -9.05 -17.75
N ARG A 45 58.07 -10.08 -18.56
CA ARG A 45 57.23 -11.25 -18.89
C ARG A 45 56.65 -12.02 -17.67
N SER A 46 57.09 -11.73 -16.45
CA SER A 46 56.68 -12.47 -15.23
C SER A 46 55.31 -12.10 -14.68
N GLN A 47 54.76 -10.92 -15.00
CA GLN A 47 53.37 -10.59 -14.62
C GLN A 47 52.35 -11.24 -15.58
N ILE A 48 52.73 -11.45 -16.83
CA ILE A 48 51.88 -12.16 -17.81
C ILE A 48 51.78 -13.62 -17.42
N SER A 49 52.86 -14.28 -17.00
CA SER A 49 52.80 -15.69 -16.57
C SER A 49 51.96 -15.92 -15.32
N VAL A 50 51.88 -14.94 -14.41
CA VAL A 50 51.02 -15.04 -13.21
C VAL A 50 49.54 -14.84 -13.56
N LEU A 51 49.23 -13.95 -14.50
CA LEU A 51 47.88 -13.78 -15.03
C LEU A 51 47.44 -14.99 -15.85
N GLN A 52 48.35 -15.55 -16.65
CA GLN A 52 48.12 -16.73 -17.47
C GLN A 52 47.90 -17.97 -16.59
N ASN A 53 48.71 -18.17 -15.54
CA ASN A 53 48.47 -19.22 -14.54
C ASN A 53 47.13 -19.03 -13.80
N ARG A 54 46.72 -17.80 -13.47
CA ARG A 54 45.41 -17.57 -12.83
C ARG A 54 44.23 -17.81 -13.76
N ILE A 55 44.39 -17.52 -15.05
CA ILE A 55 43.39 -17.80 -16.08
C ILE A 55 43.30 -19.31 -16.30
N GLU A 56 44.42 -20.01 -16.44
CA GLU A 56 44.45 -21.48 -16.55
C GLU A 56 43.85 -22.15 -15.31
N GLN A 57 44.11 -21.62 -14.10
CA GLN A 57 43.53 -22.14 -12.87
C GLN A 57 42.02 -21.88 -12.76
N LEU A 58 41.53 -20.76 -13.31
CA LEU A 58 40.10 -20.44 -13.40
C LEU A 58 39.40 -21.30 -14.46
N GLU A 59 40.03 -21.53 -15.61
CA GLU A 59 39.55 -22.42 -16.65
C GLU A 59 39.49 -23.86 -16.15
N GLN A 60 40.50 -24.31 -15.40
CA GLN A 60 40.51 -25.65 -14.81
C GLN A 60 39.42 -25.83 -13.73
N LEU A 61 39.16 -24.81 -12.90
CA LEU A 61 38.05 -24.82 -11.93
C LEU A 61 36.67 -24.76 -12.61
N LEU A 62 36.56 -24.08 -13.76
CA LEU A 62 35.35 -24.06 -14.58
C LEU A 62 35.10 -25.40 -15.26
N GLU A 63 36.15 -26.07 -15.74
CA GLU A 63 36.10 -27.40 -16.33
C GLU A 63 35.76 -28.47 -15.29
N GLU A 64 36.35 -28.41 -14.08
CA GLU A 64 35.99 -29.28 -12.95
C GLU A 64 34.54 -29.07 -12.52
N ASN A 65 34.05 -27.82 -12.43
CA ASN A 65 32.64 -27.56 -12.17
C ASN A 65 31.73 -28.07 -13.31
N HIS A 66 32.16 -27.96 -14.57
CA HIS A 66 31.42 -28.52 -15.71
C HIS A 66 31.36 -30.05 -15.67
N GLN A 67 32.44 -30.72 -15.26
CA GLN A 67 32.48 -32.18 -15.08
C GLN A 67 31.64 -32.63 -13.88
N ILE A 68 31.62 -31.88 -12.78
CA ILE A 68 30.75 -32.19 -11.63
C ILE A 68 29.28 -32.02 -12.03
N ILE A 69 28.94 -30.96 -12.78
CA ILE A 69 27.59 -30.74 -13.30
C ILE A 69 27.22 -31.81 -14.34
N SER A 70 28.16 -32.26 -15.20
CA SER A 70 27.92 -33.36 -16.13
C SER A 70 27.72 -34.69 -15.40
N HIS A 71 28.50 -34.99 -14.36
CA HIS A 71 28.32 -36.18 -13.53
C HIS A 71 26.99 -36.17 -12.76
N ILE A 72 26.53 -35.01 -12.30
CA ILE A 72 25.20 -34.86 -11.69
C ILE A 72 24.10 -35.08 -12.75
N LYS A 73 24.27 -34.50 -13.94
CA LYS A 73 23.35 -34.69 -15.08
C LYS A 73 23.30 -36.16 -15.53
N ASP A 74 24.45 -36.83 -15.62
CA ASP A 74 24.58 -38.24 -16.01
C ASP A 74 24.03 -39.17 -14.93
N SER A 75 24.20 -38.83 -13.64
CA SER A 75 23.58 -39.56 -12.52
C SER A 75 22.06 -39.41 -12.51
N VAL A 76 21.52 -38.27 -12.92
CA VAL A 76 20.06 -38.03 -13.07
C VAL A 76 19.50 -38.76 -14.30
N LEU A 77 20.30 -38.90 -15.36
CA LEU A 77 19.93 -39.64 -16.58
C LEU A 77 20.03 -41.18 -16.42
N GLU A 78 21.03 -41.70 -15.70
CA GLU A 78 21.12 -43.14 -15.39
C GLU A 78 19.97 -43.62 -14.48
N LEU A 79 19.43 -42.76 -13.62
CA LEU A 79 18.27 -43.06 -12.79
C LEU A 79 16.93 -43.10 -13.55
N THR A 80 16.91 -42.67 -14.81
CA THR A 80 15.70 -42.69 -15.66
C THR A 80 15.61 -43.91 -16.59
N ASP A 81 16.66 -44.74 -16.69
CA ASP A 81 16.78 -45.76 -17.76
C ASP A 81 16.68 -47.24 -17.30
N THR A 82 16.51 -47.54 -16.01
CA THR A 82 16.33 -48.93 -15.56
C THR A 82 14.86 -49.35 -15.55
N GLY A 83 14.35 -49.71 -16.72
CA GLY A 83 13.09 -50.44 -16.88
C GLY A 83 13.28 -51.96 -16.75
N ALA A 84 12.48 -52.62 -15.89
CA ALA A 84 12.27 -54.07 -15.92
C ALA A 84 10.85 -54.44 -15.45
N VAL A 85 10.17 -55.26 -16.26
CA VAL A 85 8.76 -55.69 -16.17
C VAL A 85 8.65 -57.12 -15.65
N SER A 86 7.64 -57.43 -14.79
CA SER A 86 6.78 -58.64 -14.86
C SER A 86 5.79 -58.80 -13.68
N PRO A 87 4.71 -59.63 -13.80
CA PRO A 87 3.35 -59.17 -13.52
C PRO A 87 2.66 -59.84 -12.31
N SER A 88 1.44 -59.35 -12.04
CA SER A 88 0.38 -59.88 -11.17
C SER A 88 0.24 -59.27 -9.77
N GLY A 89 -0.92 -58.66 -9.53
CA GLY A 89 -1.34 -58.12 -8.23
C GLY A 89 -2.04 -56.77 -8.35
N GLN A 90 -3.35 -56.77 -8.64
CA GLN A 90 -4.21 -55.58 -8.64
C GLN A 90 -4.20 -54.88 -7.27
N LEU A 91 -3.72 -53.63 -7.21
CA LEU A 91 -4.04 -52.63 -6.18
C LEU A 91 -4.10 -51.22 -6.83
N PRO A 92 -5.05 -50.35 -6.48
CA PRO A 92 -5.26 -49.10 -7.21
C PRO A 92 -4.34 -47.96 -6.70
N PHE A 93 -4.01 -47.05 -7.62
CA PHE A 93 -3.31 -45.76 -7.44
C PHE A 93 -1.76 -45.76 -7.36
N ARG A 94 -1.11 -46.31 -8.38
CA ARG A 94 0.16 -45.79 -8.92
C ARG A 94 0.11 -45.88 -10.45
N SER A 95 0.38 -44.78 -11.15
CA SER A 95 0.75 -44.83 -12.57
C SER A 95 2.12 -45.52 -12.67
N ALA A 96 2.36 -46.27 -13.76
CA ALA A 96 3.61 -46.98 -14.03
C ALA A 96 4.87 -46.08 -14.05
N ASN A 97 4.70 -44.76 -14.01
CA ASN A 97 5.78 -43.76 -14.03
C ASN A 97 6.04 -43.07 -12.68
N GLY A 98 5.63 -43.65 -11.54
CA GLY A 98 5.99 -43.12 -10.21
C GLY A 98 5.33 -41.78 -9.82
N SER A 99 4.50 -41.17 -10.69
CA SER A 99 3.74 -39.96 -10.37
C SER A 99 2.51 -40.29 -9.52
N TRP A 100 2.38 -39.64 -8.37
CA TRP A 100 1.13 -39.62 -7.60
C TRP A 100 0.04 -38.94 -8.44
N VAL A 101 -1.05 -39.66 -8.69
CA VAL A 101 -2.26 -39.06 -9.27
C VAL A 101 -3.10 -38.60 -8.09
N LEU A 102 -3.09 -37.29 -7.83
CA LEU A 102 -4.10 -36.65 -6.97
C LEU A 102 -5.50 -37.06 -7.47
N PRO A 103 -6.52 -37.17 -6.61
CA PRO A 103 -7.88 -37.49 -7.05
C PRO A 103 -8.40 -36.34 -7.92
N PHE A 104 -8.06 -36.38 -9.20
CA PHE A 104 -8.82 -35.74 -10.23
C PHE A 104 -10.08 -36.60 -10.36
N ASP A 105 -11.20 -36.07 -9.87
CA ASP A 105 -12.47 -36.39 -10.51
C ASP A 105 -12.20 -36.15 -12.00
N GLY A 106 -12.34 -37.17 -12.85
CA GLY A 106 -12.08 -37.09 -14.30
C GLY A 106 -12.97 -36.10 -15.07
N ARG A 107 -13.49 -35.06 -14.40
CA ARG A 107 -14.16 -33.91 -14.98
C ARG A 107 -13.09 -33.04 -15.66
N PRO A 108 -13.21 -32.80 -16.97
CA PRO A 108 -12.33 -31.86 -17.64
C PRO A 108 -12.49 -30.48 -17.00
N THR A 109 -11.37 -29.91 -16.53
CA THR A 109 -11.33 -28.53 -16.08
C THR A 109 -11.16 -27.63 -17.29
N PHE A 110 -12.05 -26.66 -17.43
CA PHE A 110 -12.00 -25.72 -18.54
C PHE A 110 -11.75 -24.31 -18.02
N LEU A 111 -10.82 -23.64 -18.68
CA LEU A 111 -10.73 -22.19 -18.64
C LEU A 111 -11.44 -21.64 -19.88
N SER A 112 -12.44 -20.78 -19.69
CA SER A 112 -13.15 -20.12 -20.79
C SER A 112 -13.29 -18.63 -20.50
N VAL A 113 -12.43 -17.83 -21.13
CA VAL A 113 -12.55 -16.37 -21.14
C VAL A 113 -13.38 -15.97 -22.35
N LYS A 114 -14.45 -15.22 -22.12
CA LYS A 114 -15.32 -14.74 -23.19
C LYS A 114 -14.57 -13.72 -24.06
N PRO A 115 -14.65 -13.79 -25.41
CA PRO A 115 -13.89 -12.90 -26.28
C PRO A 115 -14.12 -11.39 -26.03
N GLN A 116 -15.33 -10.99 -25.61
CA GLN A 116 -15.64 -9.59 -25.30
C GLN A 116 -14.87 -9.07 -24.07
N ASP A 117 -14.59 -9.93 -23.09
CA ASP A 117 -13.85 -9.56 -21.87
C ASP A 117 -12.38 -9.26 -22.18
N CYS A 118 -11.88 -9.79 -23.29
CA CYS A 118 -10.54 -9.50 -23.80
C CYS A 118 -10.47 -8.19 -24.61
N GLN A 119 -11.61 -7.65 -25.05
CA GLN A 119 -11.63 -6.43 -25.85
C GLN A 119 -11.35 -5.18 -25.03
N PHE A 120 -11.63 -5.18 -23.72
CA PHE A 120 -11.39 -4.03 -22.86
C PHE A 120 -9.92 -3.60 -22.85
N ALA A 121 -9.00 -4.54 -22.62
CA ALA A 121 -7.57 -4.26 -22.65
C ALA A 121 -7.05 -3.92 -24.06
N GLN A 122 -7.56 -4.59 -25.09
CA GLN A 122 -7.12 -4.41 -26.48
C GLN A 122 -7.63 -3.07 -27.09
N GLY A 123 -8.86 -2.68 -26.79
CA GLY A 123 -9.51 -1.46 -27.32
C GLY A 123 -8.91 -0.17 -26.76
N LEU A 124 -8.32 -0.22 -25.56
CA LEU A 124 -7.60 0.91 -24.94
C LEU A 124 -6.29 1.25 -25.65
N CYS A 125 -5.68 0.30 -26.38
CA CYS A 125 -4.44 0.53 -27.13
C CYS A 125 -4.64 1.36 -28.41
N GLN A 126 -5.88 1.55 -28.88
CA GLN A 126 -6.17 2.16 -30.19
C GLN A 126 -6.66 3.62 -30.14
N LEU A 127 -6.94 4.17 -28.95
CA LEU A 127 -7.59 5.48 -28.81
C LEU A 127 -6.75 6.46 -27.99
N ARG A 128 -6.03 7.37 -28.67
CA ARG A 128 -5.47 8.57 -28.03
C ARG A 128 -6.60 9.57 -27.77
N SER A 129 -7.16 9.54 -26.56
CA SER A 129 -8.10 10.58 -26.11
C SER A 129 -7.38 11.87 -25.71
N VAL A 130 -8.11 12.98 -25.64
CA VAL A 130 -7.65 14.35 -25.30
C VAL A 130 -7.36 14.46 -23.78
N VAL A 131 -6.55 13.55 -23.24
CA VAL A 131 -6.22 13.42 -21.81
C VAL A 131 -4.72 13.64 -21.65
N PHE A 132 -4.33 14.56 -20.75
CA PHE A 132 -2.95 14.71 -20.33
C PHE A 132 -2.53 13.49 -19.50
N GLN A 133 -1.42 12.86 -19.87
CA GLN A 133 -0.94 11.67 -19.17
C GLN A 133 0.36 12.02 -18.41
N MET A 134 0.44 11.61 -17.14
CA MET A 134 1.57 12.00 -16.27
C MET A 134 2.94 11.45 -16.69
N LEU A 135 3.03 10.25 -17.28
CA LEU A 135 4.27 9.70 -17.87
C LEU A 135 4.78 10.56 -19.04
N ASP A 136 3.89 11.14 -19.84
CA ASP A 136 4.25 12.10 -20.89
C ASP A 136 4.78 13.40 -20.27
N VAL A 137 4.14 13.91 -19.20
CA VAL A 137 4.64 15.06 -18.42
C VAL A 137 6.03 14.76 -17.86
N TYR A 138 6.25 13.59 -17.27
CA TYR A 138 7.55 13.16 -16.76
C TYR A 138 8.59 13.09 -17.89
N SER A 139 8.20 12.64 -19.09
CA SER A 139 9.08 12.60 -20.25
C SER A 139 9.45 14.01 -20.73
N LEU A 140 8.51 14.95 -20.69
CA LEU A 140 8.72 16.36 -21.05
C LEU A 140 9.62 17.14 -20.08
N LEU A 141 9.45 16.93 -18.77
CA LEU A 141 10.11 17.74 -17.75
C LEU A 141 11.62 17.50 -17.69
N LYS A 142 12.41 18.57 -17.54
CA LYS A 142 13.86 18.47 -17.33
C LYS A 142 14.23 18.15 -15.88
N PHE A 143 13.34 18.44 -14.94
CA PHE A 143 13.57 18.33 -13.48
C PHE A 143 14.76 19.16 -12.99
N ASP A 144 14.95 20.33 -13.59
CA ASP A 144 15.93 21.31 -13.14
C ASP A 144 15.46 22.00 -11.84
N ASN A 145 16.38 22.15 -10.88
CA ASN A 145 16.12 22.79 -9.60
C ASN A 145 16.66 24.23 -9.58
N VAL A 146 16.11 25.07 -10.46
CA VAL A 146 16.50 26.50 -10.59
C VAL A 146 15.80 27.32 -9.51
N ASP A 147 16.54 28.23 -8.84
CA ASP A 147 15.99 29.16 -7.85
C ASP A 147 15.02 30.15 -8.51
N GLY A 148 13.73 30.03 -8.19
CA GLY A 148 12.65 30.87 -8.68
C GLY A 148 12.48 32.21 -7.94
N GLY A 149 13.40 32.58 -7.05
CA GLY A 149 13.33 33.81 -6.27
C GLY A 149 12.63 33.62 -4.93
N VAL A 150 11.63 34.46 -4.63
CA VAL A 150 10.85 34.35 -3.37
C VAL A 150 10.05 33.04 -3.33
N TRP A 151 9.48 32.65 -4.47
CA TRP A 151 8.97 31.30 -4.69
C TRP A 151 10.10 30.41 -5.22
N LYS A 152 10.85 29.83 -4.29
CA LYS A 152 12.10 29.10 -4.54
C LYS A 152 12.02 28.06 -5.67
N GLN A 153 10.89 27.38 -5.81
CA GLN A 153 10.70 26.26 -6.75
C GLN A 153 9.86 26.63 -7.98
N GLY A 154 9.49 27.90 -8.14
CA GLY A 154 8.66 28.34 -9.24
C GLY A 154 9.34 29.41 -10.09
N PHE A 155 8.63 30.53 -10.25
CA PHE A 155 9.03 31.67 -11.06
C PHE A 155 8.41 32.95 -10.49
N GLU A 156 8.89 34.10 -10.95
CA GLU A 156 8.32 35.39 -10.58
C GLU A 156 6.91 35.54 -11.16
N ILE A 157 5.94 35.87 -10.31
CA ILE A 157 4.54 36.04 -10.72
C ILE A 157 4.19 37.53 -10.75
N THR A 158 3.75 38.00 -11.91
CA THR A 158 3.27 39.37 -12.14
C THR A 158 1.81 39.36 -12.63
N TYR A 159 1.13 40.49 -12.49
CA TYR A 159 -0.24 40.70 -12.94
C TYR A 159 -0.43 42.17 -13.35
N GLU A 160 -1.45 42.42 -14.19
CA GLU A 160 -1.79 43.78 -14.61
C GLU A 160 -2.71 44.46 -13.58
N PRO A 161 -2.53 45.76 -13.28
CA PRO A 161 -3.30 46.44 -12.22
C PRO A 161 -4.83 46.38 -12.40
N GLY A 162 -5.33 46.47 -13.63
CA GLY A 162 -6.77 46.52 -13.96
C GLY A 162 -7.43 45.15 -14.22
N GLU A 163 -6.77 44.04 -13.91
CA GLU A 163 -7.25 42.70 -14.29
C GLU A 163 -8.57 42.29 -13.60
N TRP A 164 -8.91 42.91 -12.46
CA TRP A 164 -10.11 42.62 -11.67
C TRP A 164 -11.19 43.69 -11.75
N ASP A 165 -11.01 44.73 -12.56
CA ASP A 165 -11.92 45.88 -12.62
C ASP A 165 -13.37 45.48 -12.96
N ASN A 166 -13.53 44.52 -13.89
CA ASN A 166 -14.83 44.03 -14.36
C ASN A 166 -15.36 42.80 -13.60
N ASP A 167 -14.46 42.03 -12.99
CA ASP A 167 -14.82 40.79 -12.28
C ASP A 167 -13.89 40.67 -11.07
N PRO A 168 -14.38 41.02 -9.86
CA PRO A 168 -13.61 41.02 -8.62
C PRO A 168 -13.02 39.65 -8.28
N LEU A 169 -11.85 39.66 -7.64
CA LEU A 169 -11.24 38.44 -7.12
C LEU A 169 -12.07 37.87 -5.97
N GLN A 170 -12.50 36.62 -6.04
CA GLN A 170 -13.15 35.92 -4.93
C GLN A 170 -12.12 35.12 -4.13
N VAL A 171 -11.98 35.40 -2.84
CA VAL A 171 -11.00 34.74 -1.96
C VAL A 171 -11.71 34.02 -0.82
N PHE A 172 -11.53 32.70 -0.78
CA PHE A 172 -12.01 31.84 0.30
C PHE A 172 -10.83 31.44 1.17
N VAL A 173 -10.74 32.05 2.36
CA VAL A 173 -9.79 31.64 3.39
C VAL A 173 -10.40 30.50 4.17
N VAL A 174 -9.76 29.33 4.19
CA VAL A 174 -10.31 28.09 4.75
C VAL A 174 -9.51 27.65 5.97
N PRO A 175 -9.96 27.98 7.20
CA PRO A 175 -9.33 27.53 8.43
C PRO A 175 -9.36 26.01 8.58
N HIS A 176 -8.22 25.42 8.92
CA HIS A 176 -8.09 23.98 9.17
C HIS A 176 -7.07 23.68 10.27
N SER A 177 -7.08 22.44 10.77
CA SER A 177 -6.06 21.92 11.66
C SER A 177 -5.72 20.49 11.23
N HIS A 178 -4.47 20.25 10.82
CA HIS A 178 -4.01 18.92 10.46
C HIS A 178 -3.68 18.13 11.73
N ASN A 179 -4.37 17.00 11.96
CA ASN A 179 -4.28 16.26 13.22
C ASN A 179 -3.90 14.81 12.95
N ASP A 180 -2.61 14.49 13.03
CA ASP A 180 -2.11 13.13 12.83
C ASP A 180 -2.66 12.15 13.87
N PRO A 181 -3.37 11.08 13.46
CA PRO A 181 -3.83 10.01 14.34
C PRO A 181 -2.71 9.09 14.85
N GLY A 182 -1.58 9.70 15.21
CA GLY A 182 -0.34 9.11 15.69
C GLY A 182 0.84 9.40 14.74
N TRP A 183 1.92 9.98 15.26
CA TRP A 183 3.13 10.31 14.50
C TRP A 183 4.31 10.47 15.46
N ILE A 184 4.44 11.64 16.10
CA ILE A 184 5.42 11.88 17.17
C ILE A 184 4.87 11.44 18.53
N LYS A 185 3.55 11.53 18.71
CA LYS A 185 2.81 11.03 19.88
C LYS A 185 1.81 9.98 19.41
N THR A 186 1.32 9.15 20.34
CA THR A 186 0.26 8.19 20.04
C THR A 186 -1.06 8.92 19.78
N PHE A 187 -2.02 8.25 19.13
CA PHE A 187 -3.37 8.76 18.93
C PHE A 187 -3.98 9.32 20.23
N ASP A 188 -4.00 8.51 21.29
CA ASP A 188 -4.58 8.92 22.58
C ASP A 188 -3.81 10.08 23.22
N LYS A 189 -2.49 10.13 23.06
CA LYS A 189 -1.68 11.23 23.63
C LYS A 189 -1.90 12.53 22.89
N TYR A 190 -2.00 12.52 21.55
CA TYR A 190 -2.39 13.71 20.79
C TYR A 190 -3.78 14.19 21.17
N TYR A 191 -4.73 13.27 21.34
CA TYR A 191 -6.07 13.59 21.77
C TYR A 191 -6.08 14.36 23.09
N THR A 192 -5.43 13.83 24.12
CA THR A 192 -5.39 14.45 25.45
C THR A 192 -4.57 15.74 25.47
N ASP A 193 -3.41 15.77 24.82
CA ASP A 193 -2.51 16.92 24.89
C ASP A 193 -3.01 18.11 24.04
N GLN A 194 -3.71 17.86 22.91
CA GLN A 194 -3.96 18.87 21.87
C GLN A 194 -5.37 18.78 21.26
N THR A 195 -5.73 17.65 20.65
CA THR A 195 -6.91 17.58 19.75
C THR A 195 -8.24 17.82 20.47
N GLN A 196 -8.41 17.33 21.71
CA GLN A 196 -9.61 17.62 22.48
C GLN A 196 -9.80 19.13 22.73
N HIS A 197 -8.71 19.88 22.90
CA HIS A 197 -8.74 21.32 23.12
C HIS A 197 -9.14 22.07 21.84
N ILE A 198 -8.70 21.58 20.68
CA ILE A 198 -9.11 22.12 19.38
C ILE A 198 -10.64 22.04 19.24
N PHE A 199 -11.26 20.89 19.51
CA PHE A 199 -12.71 20.75 19.43
C PHE A 199 -13.47 21.59 20.46
N ASN A 200 -12.99 21.63 21.71
CA ASN A 200 -13.62 22.44 22.75
C ASN A 200 -13.59 23.93 22.39
N ASN A 201 -12.47 24.43 21.87
CA ASN A 201 -12.36 25.80 21.41
C ASN A 201 -13.19 26.02 20.13
N MET A 202 -13.19 25.09 19.18
CA MET A 202 -13.97 25.16 17.94
C MET A 202 -15.46 25.37 18.22
N LEU A 203 -16.02 24.60 19.17
CA LEU A 203 -17.42 24.72 19.56
C LEU A 203 -17.77 26.12 20.09
N VAL A 204 -16.91 26.71 20.91
CA VAL A 204 -17.12 28.04 21.50
C VAL A 204 -16.85 29.13 20.46
N LYS A 205 -15.76 29.01 19.71
CA LYS A 205 -15.26 30.08 18.84
C LYS A 205 -16.03 30.18 17.54
N LEU A 206 -16.61 29.10 17.02
CA LEU A 206 -17.48 29.22 15.84
C LEU A 206 -18.84 29.85 16.16
N THR A 207 -19.37 29.68 17.38
CA THR A 207 -20.68 30.27 17.75
C THR A 207 -20.61 31.77 18.04
N GLU A 208 -19.42 32.32 18.32
CA GLU A 208 -19.22 33.76 18.57
C GLU A 208 -19.50 34.65 17.34
N ASP A 209 -19.33 34.14 16.12
CA ASP A 209 -19.58 34.89 14.89
C ASP A 209 -19.98 33.94 13.74
N PRO A 210 -21.19 34.08 13.15
CA PRO A 210 -21.69 33.18 12.11
C PRO A 210 -20.87 33.21 10.81
N ARG A 211 -20.02 34.22 10.61
CA ARG A 211 -19.11 34.31 9.45
C ARG A 211 -17.92 33.36 9.56
N ARG A 212 -17.61 32.84 10.76
CA ARG A 212 -16.46 31.94 10.96
C ARG A 212 -16.75 30.57 10.35
N LYS A 213 -15.74 30.04 9.64
CA LYS A 213 -15.78 28.73 8.97
C LYS A 213 -14.57 27.88 9.37
N PHE A 214 -14.74 26.57 9.40
CA PHE A 214 -13.65 25.63 9.67
C PHE A 214 -13.88 24.32 8.91
N ILE A 215 -12.80 23.61 8.57
CA ILE A 215 -12.89 22.25 8.00
C ILE A 215 -12.22 21.22 8.92
N TRP A 216 -12.75 20.00 8.95
CA TRP A 216 -12.21 18.87 9.71
C TRP A 216 -12.16 17.60 8.87
N SER A 217 -11.08 16.83 8.98
CA SER A 217 -10.79 15.65 8.14
C SER A 217 -10.84 14.33 8.92
N GLU A 218 -10.10 14.21 10.03
CA GLU A 218 -9.87 12.92 10.70
C GLU A 218 -11.04 12.53 11.60
N ILE A 219 -11.94 11.68 11.10
CA ILE A 219 -13.14 11.26 11.85
C ILE A 219 -12.80 10.42 13.08
N SER A 220 -11.67 9.73 13.11
CA SER A 220 -11.20 9.00 14.29
C SER A 220 -11.10 9.87 15.56
N PHE A 221 -10.51 11.07 15.46
CA PHE A 221 -10.45 12.02 16.57
C PHE A 221 -11.80 12.64 16.89
N PHE A 222 -12.60 12.96 15.87
CA PHE A 222 -13.93 13.52 16.07
C PHE A 222 -14.85 12.54 16.81
N ALA A 223 -14.81 11.26 16.42
CA ALA A 223 -15.52 10.18 17.09
C ALA A 223 -15.09 10.04 18.55
N LYS A 224 -13.77 10.07 18.82
CA LYS A 224 -13.25 10.02 20.19
C LYS A 224 -13.69 11.21 21.04
N TRP A 225 -13.71 12.42 20.47
CA TRP A 225 -14.22 13.60 21.16
C TRP A 225 -15.72 13.46 21.47
N TRP A 226 -16.49 13.03 20.47
CA TRP A 226 -17.93 12.84 20.55
C TRP A 226 -18.35 11.90 21.67
N GLU A 227 -17.62 10.80 21.88
CA GLU A 227 -17.84 9.83 22.96
C GLU A 227 -17.72 10.45 24.36
N SER A 228 -16.88 11.46 24.52
CA SER A 228 -16.68 12.17 25.80
C SER A 228 -17.54 13.43 25.96
N ALA A 229 -18.14 13.91 24.87
CA ALA A 229 -18.97 15.12 24.86
C ALA A 229 -20.37 14.82 25.41
N ASP A 230 -20.88 15.71 26.27
CA ASP A 230 -22.27 15.65 26.71
C ASP A 230 -23.25 15.98 25.57
N MET A 231 -24.54 15.64 25.76
CA MET A 231 -25.58 15.84 24.74
C MET A 231 -25.71 17.30 24.28
N HIS A 232 -25.45 18.29 25.15
CA HIS A 232 -25.53 19.70 24.76
C HIS A 232 -24.39 20.08 23.82
N LYS A 233 -23.16 19.64 24.11
CA LYS A 233 -22.01 19.84 23.21
C LYS A 233 -22.17 19.13 21.88
N GLN A 234 -22.66 17.89 21.90
CA GLN A 234 -22.95 17.11 20.70
C GLN A 234 -23.96 17.84 19.80
N GLU A 235 -25.06 18.33 20.38
CA GLU A 235 -26.09 19.05 19.63
C GLU A 235 -25.60 20.41 19.11
N ALA A 236 -24.83 21.14 19.91
CA ALA A 236 -24.23 22.40 19.47
C ALA A 236 -23.21 22.19 18.33
N MET A 237 -22.38 21.13 18.40
CA MET A 237 -21.48 20.76 17.31
C MET A 237 -22.24 20.35 16.05
N ARG A 238 -23.31 19.55 16.20
CA ARG A 238 -24.20 19.17 15.10
C ARG A 238 -24.79 20.40 14.40
N LYS A 239 -25.24 21.41 15.16
CA LYS A 239 -25.75 22.67 14.60
C LYS A 239 -24.70 23.45 13.80
N LEU A 240 -23.44 23.49 14.26
CA LEU A 240 -22.35 24.12 13.50
C LEU A 240 -22.10 23.41 12.17
N ILE A 241 -22.19 22.09 12.16
CA ILE A 241 -22.00 21.27 10.95
C ILE A 241 -23.15 21.46 9.97
N LEU A 242 -24.39 21.28 10.44
CA LEU A 242 -25.59 21.42 9.61
C LEU A 242 -25.81 22.87 9.15
N GLY A 243 -25.35 23.86 9.93
CA GLY A 243 -25.34 25.27 9.57
C GLY A 243 -24.20 25.67 8.61
N GLY A 244 -23.31 24.74 8.26
CA GLY A 244 -22.21 24.96 7.32
C GLY A 244 -21.08 25.85 7.85
N GLN A 245 -20.98 26.08 9.16
CA GLN A 245 -19.81 26.73 9.77
C GLN A 245 -18.65 25.75 9.96
N LEU A 246 -18.95 24.47 10.14
CA LEU A 246 -17.97 23.38 10.17
C LEU A 246 -18.26 22.40 9.04
N GLU A 247 -17.31 22.18 8.14
CA GLU A 247 -17.44 21.17 7.09
C GLU A 247 -16.56 19.95 7.39
N MET A 248 -17.15 18.76 7.30
CA MET A 248 -16.41 17.50 7.30
C MET A 248 -15.91 17.21 5.89
N VAL A 249 -14.60 17.26 5.68
CA VAL A 249 -13.93 17.03 4.38
C VAL A 249 -13.33 15.63 4.34
N THR A 250 -13.35 14.98 3.18
CA THR A 250 -13.10 13.54 2.98
C THR A 250 -14.06 12.63 3.74
N GLY A 251 -14.12 12.74 5.07
CA GLY A 251 -14.95 11.94 5.98
C GLY A 251 -14.42 10.54 6.26
N GLY A 252 -13.20 10.21 5.85
CA GLY A 252 -12.55 8.96 6.22
C GLY A 252 -12.17 8.91 7.70
N TRP A 253 -11.98 7.71 8.23
CA TRP A 253 -11.49 7.54 9.61
C TRP A 253 -10.14 8.27 9.82
N VAL A 254 -9.30 8.28 8.80
CA VAL A 254 -8.01 8.98 8.74
C VAL A 254 -7.80 9.63 7.38
N MET A 255 -6.84 10.55 7.29
CA MET A 255 -6.21 10.88 6.02
C MET A 255 -5.20 9.77 5.67
N SER A 256 -5.64 8.85 4.81
CA SER A 256 -4.89 7.64 4.44
C SER A 256 -3.59 7.95 3.69
N ASP A 257 -2.53 7.16 3.89
CA ASP A 257 -1.47 7.02 2.87
C ASP A 257 -2.10 6.60 1.53
N GLU A 258 -1.42 6.91 0.44
CA GLU A 258 -1.84 6.57 -0.91
C GLU A 258 -0.85 5.66 -1.64
N ALA A 259 0.31 5.34 -1.06
CA ALA A 259 1.31 4.48 -1.67
C ALA A 259 1.24 3.01 -1.21
N ASN A 260 1.25 2.78 0.10
CA ASN A 260 1.42 1.44 0.68
C ASN A 260 0.10 0.77 1.05
N VAL A 261 -1.00 1.51 1.09
CA VAL A 261 -2.31 1.00 1.47
C VAL A 261 -2.91 0.15 0.35
N HIS A 262 -3.64 -0.90 0.72
CA HIS A 262 -4.44 -1.67 -0.24
C HIS A 262 -5.85 -1.10 -0.34
N TYR A 263 -6.46 -1.21 -1.52
CA TYR A 263 -7.76 -0.61 -1.81
C TYR A 263 -8.88 -1.15 -0.92
N PHE A 264 -8.75 -2.38 -0.41
CA PHE A 264 -9.65 -2.93 0.62
C PHE A 264 -9.70 -2.02 1.86
N ALA A 265 -8.54 -1.75 2.49
CA ALA A 265 -8.47 -0.90 3.68
C ALA A 265 -8.83 0.57 3.39
N MET A 266 -8.50 1.08 2.19
CA MET A 266 -8.94 2.43 1.77
C MET A 266 -10.46 2.58 1.73
N ILE A 267 -11.16 1.56 1.20
CA ILE A 267 -12.63 1.50 1.18
C ILE A 267 -13.17 1.33 2.60
N ASP A 268 -12.59 0.43 3.38
CA ASP A 268 -13.10 0.09 4.71
C ASP A 268 -13.00 1.28 5.69
N GLN A 269 -11.89 2.01 5.69
CA GLN A 269 -11.72 3.21 6.52
C GLN A 269 -12.65 4.36 6.08
N LEU A 270 -12.97 4.45 4.78
CA LEU A 270 -13.90 5.44 4.25
C LEU A 270 -15.33 5.10 4.68
N ILE A 271 -15.72 3.82 4.59
CA ILE A 271 -17.01 3.34 5.09
C ILE A 271 -17.14 3.62 6.59
N GLU A 272 -16.13 3.31 7.40
CA GLU A 272 -16.19 3.51 8.85
C GLU A 272 -16.43 4.98 9.22
N GLY A 273 -15.68 5.91 8.60
CA GLY A 273 -15.87 7.34 8.83
C GLY A 273 -17.22 7.86 8.32
N HIS A 274 -17.63 7.47 7.11
CA HIS A 274 -18.91 7.88 6.52
C HIS A 274 -20.12 7.35 7.30
N GLN A 275 -20.13 6.08 7.68
CA GLN A 275 -21.22 5.50 8.48
C GLN A 275 -21.29 6.17 9.86
N TRP A 276 -20.14 6.47 10.47
CA TRP A 276 -20.11 7.18 11.74
C TRP A 276 -20.71 8.59 11.61
N LEU A 277 -20.35 9.34 10.56
CA LEU A 277 -20.89 10.67 10.28
C LEU A 277 -22.39 10.66 10.00
N GLU A 278 -22.86 9.75 9.15
CA GLU A 278 -24.28 9.61 8.82
C GLU A 278 -25.10 9.31 10.08
N LYS A 279 -24.63 8.35 10.89
CA LYS A 279 -25.34 7.89 12.09
C LYS A 279 -25.38 8.94 13.21
N ASN A 280 -24.25 9.58 13.50
CA ASN A 280 -24.12 10.44 14.70
C ASN A 280 -24.42 11.91 14.40
N VAL A 281 -24.17 12.37 13.18
CA VAL A 281 -24.28 13.79 12.80
C VAL A 281 -25.36 14.02 11.75
N GLY A 282 -25.53 13.10 10.79
CA GLY A 282 -26.45 13.25 9.66
C GLY A 282 -25.89 14.08 8.52
N VAL A 283 -24.57 14.04 8.29
CA VAL A 283 -23.88 14.80 7.23
C VAL A 283 -23.22 13.87 6.21
N THR A 284 -23.12 14.34 4.96
CA THR A 284 -22.41 13.67 3.87
C THR A 284 -21.29 14.56 3.33
N PRO A 285 -20.02 14.13 3.39
CA PRO A 285 -18.90 14.86 2.78
C PRO A 285 -19.07 15.02 1.27
N ARG A 286 -18.64 16.16 0.73
CA ARG A 286 -18.75 16.47 -0.72
C ARG A 286 -17.42 16.50 -1.46
N SER A 287 -16.35 16.74 -0.72
CA SER A 287 -15.03 17.03 -1.27
C SER A 287 -13.95 16.30 -0.48
N GLY A 288 -12.96 15.75 -1.18
CA GLY A 288 -11.76 15.16 -0.58
C GLY A 288 -10.73 16.23 -0.21
N TRP A 289 -9.99 15.99 0.86
CA TRP A 289 -8.90 16.80 1.38
C TRP A 289 -7.74 15.88 1.77
N ALA A 290 -6.67 15.92 0.98
CA ALA A 290 -5.48 15.09 1.15
C ALA A 290 -4.22 15.97 1.07
N VAL A 291 -3.87 16.63 2.18
CA VAL A 291 -2.74 17.57 2.19
C VAL A 291 -1.40 16.94 2.58
N ASP A 292 -1.41 15.78 3.21
CA ASP A 292 -0.22 15.18 3.82
C ASP A 292 0.20 13.76 3.37
N PRO A 293 -0.55 13.00 2.53
CA PRO A 293 0.01 11.79 1.90
C PRO A 293 1.24 12.12 1.04
N PHE A 294 2.30 11.31 1.08
CA PHE A 294 3.61 11.64 0.48
C PHE A 294 3.69 11.29 -1.02
N GLY A 295 2.85 11.96 -1.81
CA GLY A 295 2.53 11.58 -3.19
C GLY A 295 1.12 11.01 -3.26
N HIS A 296 0.50 11.07 -4.43
CA HIS A 296 -0.92 10.76 -4.59
C HIS A 296 -1.16 9.72 -5.67
N SER A 297 -2.07 8.78 -5.38
CA SER A 297 -2.44 7.66 -6.22
C SER A 297 -3.70 7.97 -7.02
N ALA A 298 -3.76 7.49 -8.26
CA ALA A 298 -4.98 7.52 -9.06
C ALA A 298 -6.11 6.65 -8.46
N THR A 299 -5.86 5.81 -7.46
CA THR A 299 -6.92 5.04 -6.80
C THR A 299 -7.84 5.92 -5.96
N MET A 300 -7.31 6.90 -5.21
CA MET A 300 -8.11 7.78 -4.36
C MET A 300 -9.23 8.53 -5.11
N PRO A 301 -8.99 9.24 -6.23
CA PRO A 301 -10.05 9.93 -6.97
C PRO A 301 -11.18 8.99 -7.41
N TYR A 302 -10.85 7.75 -7.81
CA TYR A 302 -11.85 6.75 -8.18
C TYR A 302 -12.73 6.34 -6.99
N LEU A 303 -12.13 6.05 -5.84
CA LEU A 303 -12.87 5.67 -4.63
C LEU A 303 -13.78 6.80 -4.14
N LEU A 304 -13.28 8.05 -4.12
CA LEU A 304 -14.07 9.22 -3.73
C LEU A 304 -15.23 9.43 -4.71
N LYS A 305 -14.99 9.30 -6.03
CA LYS A 305 -16.05 9.40 -7.04
C LYS A 305 -17.14 8.34 -6.86
N ARG A 306 -16.76 7.08 -6.61
CA ARG A 306 -17.69 5.96 -6.35
C ARG A 306 -18.38 6.08 -4.98
N ALA A 307 -17.83 6.87 -4.05
CA ALA A 307 -18.47 7.31 -2.81
C ALA A 307 -19.33 8.59 -2.99
N ASN A 308 -19.53 9.05 -4.23
CA ASN A 308 -20.36 10.20 -4.62
C ASN A 308 -19.78 11.59 -4.27
N LEU A 309 -18.47 11.69 -4.05
CA LEU A 309 -17.79 12.98 -3.95
C LEU A 309 -17.53 13.53 -5.35
N THR A 310 -17.56 14.85 -5.47
CA THR A 310 -17.47 15.54 -6.79
C THR A 310 -16.14 16.22 -7.03
N SER A 311 -15.43 16.54 -5.94
CA SER A 311 -14.19 17.32 -5.99
C SER A 311 -13.19 16.80 -4.96
N MET A 312 -11.91 17.10 -5.15
CA MET A 312 -10.86 16.77 -4.18
C MET A 312 -9.71 17.76 -4.24
N LEU A 313 -8.91 17.80 -3.19
CA LEU A 313 -7.70 18.60 -3.11
C LEU A 313 -6.50 17.73 -2.72
N ILE A 314 -5.36 17.98 -3.38
CA ILE A 314 -4.07 17.34 -3.12
C ILE A 314 -2.96 18.39 -2.93
N GLN A 315 -1.86 17.99 -2.27
CA GLN A 315 -0.75 18.90 -1.97
C GLN A 315 0.62 18.33 -2.28
N ARG A 316 1.03 17.16 -1.78
CA ARG A 316 2.43 16.70 -1.87
C ARG A 316 2.73 16.06 -3.22
N VAL A 317 2.91 16.93 -4.22
CA VAL A 317 3.32 16.58 -5.58
C VAL A 317 4.72 17.15 -5.85
N HIS A 318 5.52 16.45 -6.64
CA HIS A 318 6.89 16.87 -6.99
C HIS A 318 6.94 18.33 -7.43
N TYR A 319 7.88 19.11 -6.89
CA TYR A 319 7.94 20.57 -7.10
C TYR A 319 8.04 20.98 -8.58
N SER A 320 8.80 20.26 -9.41
CA SER A 320 8.86 20.50 -10.87
C SER A 320 7.51 20.29 -11.58
N ILE A 321 6.67 19.37 -11.11
CA ILE A 321 5.32 19.15 -11.65
C ILE A 321 4.43 20.33 -11.26
N LYS A 322 4.46 20.76 -9.98
CA LYS A 322 3.76 21.97 -9.53
C LYS A 322 4.15 23.20 -10.36
N LYS A 323 5.45 23.40 -10.61
CA LYS A 323 5.96 24.49 -11.44
C LYS A 323 5.39 24.44 -12.87
N HIS A 324 5.41 23.26 -13.48
CA HIS A 324 4.87 23.07 -14.83
C HIS A 324 3.36 23.37 -14.89
N PHE A 325 2.59 22.76 -13.98
CA PHE A 325 1.13 22.92 -13.93
C PHE A 325 0.74 24.35 -13.57
N ALA A 326 1.51 25.03 -12.73
CA ALA A 326 1.31 26.44 -12.43
C ALA A 326 1.56 27.32 -13.66
N SER A 327 2.62 27.04 -14.44
CA SER A 327 2.93 27.80 -15.66
C SER A 327 1.87 27.64 -16.76
N SER A 328 1.23 26.47 -16.85
CA SER A 328 0.18 26.17 -17.82
C SER A 328 -1.24 26.41 -17.31
N ARG A 329 -1.40 26.91 -16.07
CA ARG A 329 -2.68 27.02 -15.36
C ARG A 329 -3.49 25.71 -15.39
N SER A 330 -2.81 24.60 -15.13
CA SER A 330 -3.36 23.24 -15.12
C SER A 330 -3.38 22.62 -13.73
N LEU A 331 -3.21 23.41 -12.66
CA LEU A 331 -3.28 22.94 -11.26
C LEU A 331 -4.69 22.47 -10.86
N GLU A 332 -5.71 22.85 -11.62
CA GLU A 332 -7.06 22.33 -11.50
C GLU A 332 -7.38 21.48 -12.74
N PHE A 333 -7.82 20.24 -12.54
CA PHE A 333 -8.03 19.28 -13.63
C PHE A 333 -9.08 18.24 -13.27
N MET A 334 -9.70 17.63 -14.28
CA MET A 334 -10.50 16.41 -14.07
C MET A 334 -9.55 15.22 -13.97
N TRP A 335 -9.44 14.61 -12.80
CA TRP A 335 -8.62 13.43 -12.63
C TRP A 335 -9.41 12.18 -13.00
N ARG A 336 -8.94 11.48 -14.03
CA ARG A 336 -9.61 10.32 -14.64
C ARG A 336 -8.75 9.08 -14.53
N GLN A 337 -9.38 7.92 -14.36
CA GLN A 337 -8.68 6.64 -14.49
C GLN A 337 -8.19 6.45 -15.93
N ALA A 338 -6.97 5.95 -16.10
CA ALA A 338 -6.36 5.84 -17.42
C ALA A 338 -7.10 4.87 -18.37
N TRP A 339 -7.91 3.95 -17.84
CA TRP A 339 -8.76 3.03 -18.61
C TRP A 339 -10.18 3.54 -18.86
N ASP A 340 -10.59 4.67 -18.27
CA ASP A 340 -11.94 5.19 -18.41
C ASP A 340 -12.09 6.01 -19.70
N GLN A 341 -12.89 5.49 -20.62
CA GLN A 341 -13.21 6.16 -21.88
C GLN A 341 -14.48 7.03 -21.79
N LYS A 342 -15.37 6.73 -20.84
CA LYS A 342 -16.71 7.32 -20.75
C LYS A 342 -16.75 8.55 -19.83
N SER A 343 -15.61 8.97 -19.27
CA SER A 343 -15.52 10.09 -18.30
C SER A 343 -16.30 9.84 -17.00
N SER A 344 -16.63 8.58 -16.70
CA SER A 344 -17.49 8.23 -15.56
C SER A 344 -16.75 8.32 -14.22
N THR A 345 -15.42 8.28 -14.26
CA THR A 345 -14.52 8.30 -13.10
C THR A 345 -13.98 9.70 -12.78
N ASP A 346 -14.36 10.71 -13.56
CA ASP A 346 -13.89 12.08 -13.42
C ASP A 346 -14.26 12.67 -12.05
N ILE A 347 -13.24 13.16 -11.35
CA ILE A 347 -13.36 14.02 -10.17
C ILE A 347 -12.59 15.31 -10.39
N PHE A 348 -13.14 16.45 -9.99
CA PHE A 348 -12.45 17.73 -10.11
C PHE A 348 -11.37 17.84 -9.02
N CYS A 349 -10.10 17.86 -9.41
CA CYS A 349 -8.97 17.90 -8.50
C CYS A 349 -8.32 19.28 -8.48
N HIS A 350 -8.10 19.84 -7.29
CA HIS A 350 -7.27 21.00 -7.04
C HIS A 350 -5.90 20.56 -6.50
N MET A 351 -4.83 20.84 -7.24
CA MET A 351 -3.46 20.71 -6.76
C MET A 351 -3.00 22.05 -6.19
N MET A 352 -2.67 22.08 -4.91
CA MET A 352 -2.09 23.26 -4.28
C MET A 352 -0.71 23.60 -4.91
N PRO A 353 -0.36 24.89 -5.12
CA PRO A 353 0.78 25.26 -5.97
C PRO A 353 2.15 25.24 -5.28
N PHE A 354 2.18 25.36 -3.96
CA PHE A 354 3.40 25.68 -3.22
C PHE A 354 3.90 24.51 -2.37
N TYR A 355 5.02 24.74 -1.65
CA TYR A 355 5.83 23.74 -0.97
C TYR A 355 5.11 23.01 0.18
N SER A 356 4.32 23.72 0.99
CA SER A 356 3.65 23.18 2.18
C SER A 356 2.18 23.60 2.24
N TYR A 357 1.41 22.96 3.11
CA TYR A 357 0.05 23.37 3.48
C TYR A 357 0.00 24.34 4.68
N ASP A 358 1.16 24.70 5.24
CA ASP A 358 1.25 25.70 6.30
C ASP A 358 0.90 27.12 5.79
N VAL A 359 0.54 28.02 6.71
CA VAL A 359 0.16 29.41 6.37
C VAL A 359 1.21 30.14 5.51
N PRO A 360 2.53 30.05 5.79
CA PRO A 360 3.55 30.65 4.93
C PRO A 360 3.51 30.21 3.47
N HIS A 361 3.04 29.00 3.16
CA HIS A 361 3.02 28.49 1.79
C HIS A 361 1.59 28.36 1.23
N THR A 362 0.60 29.03 1.80
CA THR A 362 -0.79 28.96 1.29
C THR A 362 -1.36 30.30 0.86
N CYS A 363 -0.88 31.43 1.41
CA CYS A 363 -1.41 32.74 1.07
C CYS A 363 -0.99 33.23 -0.33
N GLY A 364 0.19 32.82 -0.81
CA GLY A 364 0.79 33.30 -2.06
C GLY A 364 2.25 32.85 -2.19
N PRO A 365 2.97 33.32 -3.21
CA PRO A 365 4.30 32.83 -3.56
C PRO A 365 5.42 33.25 -2.61
N ASP A 366 5.27 34.32 -1.83
CA ASP A 366 6.33 34.80 -0.92
C ASP A 366 6.05 34.39 0.54
N PRO A 367 6.73 33.35 1.05
CA PRO A 367 6.49 32.88 2.41
C PRO A 367 6.96 33.87 3.48
N LYS A 368 7.87 34.80 3.17
CA LYS A 368 8.25 35.90 4.07
C LYS A 368 7.09 36.87 4.28
N ILE A 369 6.24 37.06 3.27
CA ILE A 369 5.04 37.89 3.39
C ILE A 369 3.93 37.08 4.07
N CYS A 370 3.64 35.88 3.58
CA CYS A 370 2.56 35.04 4.11
C CYS A 370 2.72 34.70 5.59
N CYS A 371 3.95 34.49 6.06
CA CYS A 371 4.20 34.25 7.48
C CYS A 371 3.77 35.41 8.38
N GLN A 372 3.73 36.64 7.87
CA GLN A 372 3.24 37.81 8.61
C GLN A 372 1.71 37.85 8.77
N PHE A 373 1.00 36.92 8.13
CA PHE A 373 -0.45 36.71 8.27
C PHE A 373 -0.76 35.42 9.01
N ASP A 374 0.26 34.72 9.52
CA ASP A 374 0.09 33.71 10.56
C ASP A 374 0.10 34.40 11.94
N PHE A 375 -1.08 34.72 12.47
CA PHE A 375 -1.16 35.42 13.75
C PHE A 375 -0.83 34.55 14.98
N LYS A 376 -0.63 33.22 14.85
CA LYS A 376 -0.04 32.40 15.93
C LYS A 376 1.42 32.76 16.17
N ARG A 377 2.09 33.35 15.18
CA ARG A 377 3.51 33.76 15.22
C ARG A 377 3.71 35.20 15.70
N LEU A 378 2.68 35.82 16.30
CA LEU A 378 2.80 37.13 16.92
C LEU A 378 3.93 37.15 17.96
N PRO A 379 4.70 38.26 18.05
CA PRO A 379 5.80 38.38 19.01
C PRO A 379 5.36 38.06 20.45
N GLY A 380 6.25 37.42 21.21
CA GLY A 380 5.97 36.95 22.58
C GLY A 380 5.54 35.47 22.65
N GLY A 381 5.28 34.83 21.51
CA GLY A 381 5.02 33.40 21.40
C GLY A 381 6.28 32.52 21.31
N ARG A 382 6.08 31.20 21.25
CA ARG A 382 7.16 30.21 21.05
C ARG A 382 7.50 29.96 19.57
N VAL A 383 6.64 30.37 18.65
CA VAL A 383 6.78 30.14 17.21
C VAL A 383 7.00 31.47 16.52
N ASN A 384 8.04 31.55 15.69
CA ASN A 384 8.44 32.76 14.99
C ASN A 384 8.46 32.52 13.47
N CYS A 385 8.54 33.60 12.69
CA CYS A 385 8.76 33.51 11.25
C CYS A 385 10.24 33.25 10.92
N PRO A 386 10.58 32.16 10.22
CA PRO A 386 11.96 31.87 9.81
C PRO A 386 12.59 32.99 8.97
N TRP A 387 11.78 33.72 8.21
CA TRP A 387 12.22 34.85 7.37
C TRP A 387 12.43 36.17 8.13
N LYS A 388 12.48 36.13 9.47
CA LYS A 388 12.85 37.25 10.37
C LYS A 388 11.93 38.49 10.32
N VAL A 389 10.78 38.40 9.64
CA VAL A 389 9.74 39.44 9.66
C VAL A 389 8.52 38.88 10.40
N PRO A 390 8.22 39.34 11.62
CA PRO A 390 7.10 38.82 12.39
C PRO A 390 5.76 39.39 11.88
N PRO A 391 4.63 38.70 12.14
CA PRO A 391 3.30 39.27 11.97
C PRO A 391 3.09 40.47 12.91
N ARG A 392 2.19 41.37 12.51
CA ARG A 392 1.75 42.52 13.29
C ARG A 392 0.23 42.44 13.47
N ALA A 393 -0.27 42.74 14.67
CA ALA A 393 -1.70 42.85 14.88
C ALA A 393 -2.29 43.92 13.93
N VAL A 394 -3.40 43.58 13.30
CA VAL A 394 -4.13 44.43 12.37
C VAL A 394 -4.95 45.41 13.17
N VAL A 395 -4.66 46.70 13.01
CA VAL A 395 -5.34 47.82 13.66
C VAL A 395 -5.68 48.87 12.61
N GLU A 396 -6.55 49.83 12.92
CA GLU A 396 -6.97 50.87 11.98
C GLU A 396 -5.79 51.60 11.33
N ALA A 397 -4.72 51.87 12.10
CA ALA A 397 -3.53 52.55 11.60
C ALA A 397 -2.72 51.78 10.54
N ASN A 398 -2.86 50.45 10.45
CA ASN A 398 -2.08 49.62 9.51
C ASN A 398 -2.93 48.76 8.57
N VAL A 399 -4.26 48.68 8.75
CA VAL A 399 -5.12 47.74 8.01
C VAL A 399 -5.02 47.94 6.50
N ALA A 400 -4.91 49.17 6.01
CA ALA A 400 -4.74 49.48 4.59
C ALA A 400 -3.46 48.87 4.01
N GLU A 401 -2.31 49.16 4.64
CA GLU A 401 -1.00 48.62 4.26
C GLU A 401 -1.00 47.08 4.27
N ARG A 402 -1.57 46.49 5.32
CA ARG A 402 -1.65 45.04 5.49
C ARG A 402 -2.59 44.39 4.48
N ALA A 403 -3.72 45.00 4.18
CA ALA A 403 -4.69 44.52 3.19
C ALA A 403 -4.08 44.53 1.79
N HIS A 404 -3.41 45.62 1.39
CA HIS A 404 -2.70 45.67 0.10
C HIS A 404 -1.62 44.58 -0.02
N LEU A 405 -0.82 44.39 1.03
CA LEU A 405 0.25 43.39 1.03
C LEU A 405 -0.29 41.96 0.91
N LEU A 406 -1.40 41.64 1.59
CA LEU A 406 -2.05 40.33 1.50
C LEU A 406 -2.73 40.12 0.15
N LEU A 407 -3.44 41.15 -0.33
CA LEU A 407 -4.14 41.11 -1.60
C LEU A 407 -3.18 40.90 -2.77
N ASP A 408 -1.97 41.49 -2.72
CA ASP A 408 -0.92 41.22 -3.70
C ASP A 408 -0.58 39.73 -3.78
N GLN A 409 -0.48 39.05 -2.63
CA GLN A 409 -0.21 37.61 -2.58
C GLN A 409 -1.37 36.78 -3.14
N TYR A 410 -2.63 37.17 -2.83
CA TYR A 410 -3.82 36.52 -3.39
C TYR A 410 -3.92 36.70 -4.91
N ARG A 411 -3.64 37.90 -5.41
CA ARG A 411 -3.58 38.20 -6.85
C ARG A 411 -2.50 37.41 -7.56
N LYS A 412 -1.29 37.34 -7.00
CA LYS A 412 -0.22 36.47 -7.53
C LYS A 412 -0.64 35.00 -7.55
N LYS A 413 -1.24 34.50 -6.46
CA LYS A 413 -1.72 33.12 -6.41
C LYS A 413 -2.79 32.85 -7.47
N SER A 414 -3.71 33.78 -7.70
CA SER A 414 -4.79 33.61 -8.68
C SER A 414 -4.28 33.42 -10.11
N LYS A 415 -3.11 33.98 -10.46
CA LYS A 415 -2.50 33.83 -11.80
C LYS A 415 -2.11 32.40 -12.16
N LEU A 416 -2.04 31.51 -11.15
CA LEU A 416 -1.71 30.10 -11.33
C LEU A 416 -2.95 29.24 -11.67
N PHE A 417 -4.15 29.82 -11.57
CA PHE A 417 -5.44 29.15 -11.78
C PHE A 417 -6.21 29.76 -12.94
N ARG A 418 -7.25 29.07 -13.42
CA ARG A 418 -8.05 29.52 -14.58
C ARG A 418 -9.16 30.49 -14.20
N SER A 419 -9.76 30.30 -13.04
CA SER A 419 -10.83 31.16 -12.51
C SER A 419 -10.29 32.29 -11.65
N LYS A 420 -11.12 33.32 -11.39
CA LYS A 420 -10.85 34.38 -10.41
C LYS A 420 -11.31 34.01 -8.99
N VAL A 421 -11.42 32.71 -8.70
CA VAL A 421 -11.77 32.16 -7.40
C VAL A 421 -10.53 31.50 -6.80
N VAL A 422 -10.09 31.96 -5.63
CA VAL A 422 -8.86 31.49 -5.00
C VAL A 422 -9.15 30.86 -3.65
N LEU A 423 -8.66 29.63 -3.49
CA LEU A 423 -8.62 28.92 -2.22
C LEU A 423 -7.36 29.30 -1.42
N VAL A 424 -7.51 29.64 -0.15
CA VAL A 424 -6.39 29.96 0.76
C VAL A 424 -6.53 29.18 2.07
N PRO A 425 -5.88 28.01 2.20
CA PRO A 425 -5.87 27.29 3.46
C PRO A 425 -5.21 28.10 4.59
N LEU A 426 -5.83 28.14 5.76
CA LEU A 426 -5.34 28.82 6.95
C LEU A 426 -5.19 27.82 8.09
N GLY A 427 -4.09 27.10 8.10
CA GLY A 427 -3.83 26.07 9.09
C GLY A 427 -2.40 25.55 9.02
N ASP A 428 -2.13 24.55 9.85
CA ASP A 428 -0.85 23.87 10.03
C ASP A 428 -1.13 22.66 10.97
N ASP A 429 -0.09 21.94 11.35
CA ASP A 429 -0.17 20.81 12.29
C ASP A 429 -0.68 21.24 13.67
N PHE A 430 -1.72 20.56 14.16
CA PHE A 430 -2.35 20.73 15.48
C PHE A 430 -2.61 22.20 15.84
N ARG A 431 -3.03 23.01 14.86
CA ARG A 431 -3.46 24.39 15.07
C ARG A 431 -4.78 24.46 15.81
N TYR A 432 -5.05 25.64 16.34
CA TYR A 432 -6.28 26.01 17.02
C TYR A 432 -6.44 25.34 18.40
N ASP A 433 -5.34 24.89 19.01
CA ASP A 433 -5.31 24.22 20.31
C ASP A 433 -5.57 25.18 21.49
N LYS A 434 -5.38 26.49 21.30
CA LYS A 434 -5.56 27.53 22.32
C LYS A 434 -6.62 28.55 21.90
N ALA A 435 -7.49 28.95 22.83
CA ALA A 435 -8.52 29.96 22.58
C ALA A 435 -7.95 31.29 22.04
N LEU A 436 -6.80 31.76 22.58
CA LEU A 436 -6.15 32.98 22.12
C LEU A 436 -5.76 32.93 20.63
N GLU A 437 -5.39 31.76 20.12
CA GLU A 437 -5.04 31.58 18.71
C GLU A 437 -6.25 31.74 17.79
N TRP A 438 -7.42 31.24 18.22
CA TRP A 438 -8.68 31.50 17.49
C TRP A 438 -8.94 32.99 17.39
N ASP A 439 -8.90 33.71 18.52
CA ASP A 439 -9.16 35.15 18.55
C ASP A 439 -8.16 35.91 17.67
N GLN A 440 -6.87 35.58 17.78
CA GLN A 440 -5.83 36.21 16.96
C GLN A 440 -6.03 35.94 15.47
N GLN A 441 -6.34 34.72 15.05
CA GLN A 441 -6.54 34.43 13.63
C GLN A 441 -7.81 35.11 13.12
N TYR A 442 -8.96 34.86 13.75
CA TYR A 442 -10.24 35.33 13.24
C TYR A 442 -10.39 36.84 13.29
N LEU A 443 -10.00 37.51 14.39
CA LEU A 443 -10.18 38.95 14.52
C LEU A 443 -9.30 39.73 13.54
N ASN A 444 -8.04 39.31 13.35
CA ASN A 444 -7.15 39.99 12.42
C ASN A 444 -7.57 39.77 10.97
N TYR A 445 -7.92 38.55 10.56
CA TYR A 445 -8.44 38.28 9.22
C TYR A 445 -9.78 38.98 8.97
N GLN A 446 -10.68 39.03 9.96
CA GLN A 446 -11.96 39.73 9.80
C GLN A 446 -11.76 41.23 9.56
N ARG A 447 -10.83 41.88 10.28
CA ARG A 447 -10.48 43.30 10.02
C ARG A 447 -9.95 43.51 8.60
N LEU A 448 -9.14 42.57 8.09
CA LEU A 448 -8.63 42.63 6.72
C LEU A 448 -9.77 42.44 5.70
N PHE A 449 -10.69 41.49 5.93
CA PHE A 449 -11.84 41.25 5.07
C PHE A 449 -12.79 42.44 5.05
N ASP A 450 -13.14 42.99 6.22
CA ASP A 450 -14.02 44.14 6.34
C ASP A 450 -13.44 45.35 5.62
N TYR A 451 -12.12 45.59 5.73
CA TYR A 451 -11.43 46.63 4.97
C TYR A 451 -11.48 46.37 3.46
N MET A 452 -11.02 45.19 3.00
CA MET A 452 -10.99 44.84 1.58
C MET A 452 -12.37 44.90 0.91
N ASN A 453 -13.40 44.42 1.59
CA ASN A 453 -14.77 44.35 1.04
C ASN A 453 -15.50 45.70 1.09
N SER A 454 -15.06 46.66 1.93
CA SER A 454 -15.64 48.01 2.01
C SER A 454 -14.98 49.02 1.06
N HIS A 455 -13.92 48.63 0.34
CA HIS A 455 -13.15 49.46 -0.59
C HIS A 455 -13.29 48.88 -2.01
N PRO A 456 -14.33 49.27 -2.79
CA PRO A 456 -14.62 48.69 -4.10
C PRO A 456 -13.47 48.80 -5.11
N GLU A 457 -12.61 49.81 -4.98
CA GLU A 457 -11.40 50.02 -5.78
C GLU A 457 -10.34 48.92 -5.59
N MET A 458 -10.46 48.08 -4.54
CA MET A 458 -9.60 46.91 -4.36
C MET A 458 -10.05 45.71 -5.20
N HIS A 459 -11.25 45.74 -5.79
CA HIS A 459 -11.78 44.70 -6.68
C HIS A 459 -11.63 43.27 -6.14
N VAL A 460 -12.00 43.06 -4.87
CA VAL A 460 -11.91 41.77 -4.18
C VAL A 460 -13.11 41.53 -3.27
N GLN A 461 -13.52 40.27 -3.15
CA GLN A 461 -14.42 39.77 -2.12
C GLN A 461 -13.71 38.67 -1.34
N ALA A 462 -13.29 38.97 -0.11
CA ALA A 462 -12.59 38.03 0.77
C ALA A 462 -13.46 37.62 1.96
N GLN A 463 -13.50 36.33 2.26
CA GLN A 463 -14.27 35.78 3.37
C GLN A 463 -13.66 34.48 3.90
N PHE A 464 -14.06 34.10 5.12
CA PHE A 464 -13.89 32.72 5.54
C PHE A 464 -14.81 31.82 4.72
N GLY A 465 -14.30 30.66 4.34
CA GLY A 465 -15.02 29.67 3.57
C GLY A 465 -14.72 28.26 4.04
N THR A 466 -15.47 27.32 3.47
CA THR A 466 -15.14 25.90 3.50
C THR A 466 -14.69 25.43 2.12
N LEU A 467 -14.35 24.14 2.00
CA LEU A 467 -13.96 23.57 0.71
C LEU A 467 -15.13 23.50 -0.26
N THR A 468 -16.34 23.23 0.25
CA THR A 468 -17.59 23.29 -0.54
C THR A 468 -17.86 24.70 -1.07
N ASP A 469 -17.65 25.75 -0.28
CA ASP A 469 -17.82 27.14 -0.74
C ASP A 469 -16.92 27.45 -1.93
N TYR A 470 -15.63 27.08 -1.85
CA TYR A 470 -14.65 27.26 -2.91
C TYR A 470 -15.05 26.53 -4.20
N PHE A 471 -15.27 25.21 -4.16
CA PHE A 471 -15.59 24.45 -5.37
C PHE A 471 -16.93 24.91 -5.97
N THR A 472 -17.93 25.23 -5.15
CA THR A 472 -19.20 25.79 -5.63
C THR A 472 -18.99 27.08 -6.41
N ALA A 473 -18.12 27.97 -5.92
CA ALA A 473 -17.79 29.20 -6.61
C ALA A 473 -17.04 28.94 -7.93
N VAL A 474 -16.13 27.95 -7.98
CA VAL A 474 -15.44 27.56 -9.22
C VAL A 474 -16.43 27.02 -10.28
N TYR A 475 -17.34 26.11 -9.89
CA TYR A 475 -18.37 25.59 -10.80
C TYR A 475 -19.29 26.71 -11.31
N LYS A 476 -19.69 27.62 -10.41
CA LYS A 476 -20.52 28.79 -10.75
C LYS A 476 -19.80 29.73 -11.72
N ALA A 477 -18.53 30.02 -11.49
CA ALA A 477 -17.71 30.87 -12.37
C ALA A 477 -17.59 30.30 -13.80
N ASN A 478 -17.71 28.98 -13.94
CA ASN A 478 -17.66 28.29 -15.23
C ASN A 478 -19.06 27.94 -15.79
N ASN A 479 -20.15 28.34 -15.13
CA ASN A 479 -21.54 28.04 -15.52
C ASN A 479 -21.82 26.54 -15.75
N VAL A 480 -21.26 25.67 -14.90
CA VAL A 480 -21.47 24.22 -14.95
C VAL A 480 -22.04 23.68 -13.63
N PRO A 481 -22.83 22.59 -13.66
CA PRO A 481 -23.29 21.95 -12.44
C PRO A 481 -22.12 21.29 -11.68
N GLN A 482 -22.26 21.13 -10.37
CA GLN A 482 -21.26 20.46 -9.54
C GLN A 482 -21.01 19.03 -10.04
N GLY A 483 -19.73 18.65 -10.15
CA GLY A 483 -19.31 17.35 -10.62
C GLY A 483 -19.28 17.19 -12.15
N ALA A 484 -19.71 18.19 -12.92
CA ALA A 484 -19.47 18.23 -14.37
C ALA A 484 -18.11 18.82 -14.69
N ARG A 485 -17.55 18.46 -15.85
CA ARG A 485 -16.28 19.02 -16.33
C ARG A 485 -16.47 20.47 -16.80
N PRO A 486 -15.74 21.45 -16.24
CA PRO A 486 -15.67 22.79 -16.83
C PRO A 486 -14.96 22.75 -18.21
N PRO A 487 -15.45 23.48 -19.24
CA PRO A 487 -14.98 23.34 -20.63
C PRO A 487 -13.47 23.52 -20.83
N ASP A 488 -12.87 24.51 -20.16
CA ASP A 488 -11.47 24.87 -20.34
C ASP A 488 -10.52 24.13 -19.40
N TYR A 489 -11.01 23.19 -18.58
CA TYR A 489 -10.17 22.49 -17.62
C TYR A 489 -9.61 21.19 -18.23
N PRO A 490 -8.31 20.91 -18.04
CA PRO A 490 -7.67 19.73 -18.58
C PRO A 490 -8.19 18.46 -17.90
N VAL A 491 -8.14 17.34 -18.63
CA VAL A 491 -8.33 16.00 -18.05
C VAL A 491 -6.96 15.40 -17.88
N LEU A 492 -6.68 14.83 -16.70
CA LEU A 492 -5.40 14.23 -16.36
C LEU A 492 -5.59 12.76 -15.96
N SER A 493 -4.66 11.90 -16.38
CA SER A 493 -4.54 10.53 -15.90
C SER A 493 -3.10 10.19 -15.47
N GLY A 494 -2.98 9.15 -14.65
CA GLY A 494 -1.73 8.76 -13.99
C GLY A 494 -1.67 9.21 -12.54
N ASP A 495 -0.53 9.00 -11.90
CA ASP A 495 -0.28 9.26 -10.49
C ASP A 495 0.80 10.33 -10.27
N PHE A 496 1.06 10.64 -9.00
CA PHE A 496 2.04 11.65 -8.58
C PHE A 496 3.17 11.06 -7.74
N PHE A 497 3.65 9.86 -8.13
CA PHE A 497 4.82 9.21 -7.53
C PHE A 497 6.06 9.24 -8.45
N ALA A 498 7.29 9.27 -7.93
CA ALA A 498 7.64 9.48 -6.52
C ALA A 498 7.69 10.98 -6.16
N TYR A 499 7.20 11.32 -4.96
CA TYR A 499 7.22 12.69 -4.44
C TYR A 499 8.64 13.14 -4.07
N ALA A 500 8.99 14.36 -4.43
CA ALA A 500 10.15 15.08 -3.91
C ALA A 500 9.74 16.49 -3.48
N ASP A 501 10.06 16.85 -2.24
CA ASP A 501 9.74 18.15 -1.67
C ASP A 501 10.75 19.21 -2.08
N ARG A 502 12.02 18.85 -2.27
CA ARG A 502 13.11 19.74 -2.70
C ARG A 502 14.31 18.94 -3.22
N GLU A 503 15.13 19.57 -4.06
CA GLU A 503 16.40 18.99 -4.52
C GLU A 503 16.23 17.55 -5.05
N ASP A 504 17.09 16.62 -4.61
CA ASP A 504 17.04 15.19 -4.91
C ASP A 504 16.39 14.37 -3.77
N HIS A 505 15.63 15.02 -2.88
CA HIS A 505 15.01 14.38 -1.72
C HIS A 505 13.72 13.66 -2.11
N TYR A 506 13.85 12.51 -2.77
CA TYR A 506 12.73 11.64 -3.07
C TYR A 506 12.29 10.85 -1.83
N TRP A 507 10.98 10.87 -1.59
CA TRP A 507 10.32 10.18 -0.49
C TRP A 507 9.98 8.77 -0.92
N SER A 508 10.96 8.00 -1.38
CA SER A 508 10.78 6.60 -1.78
C SER A 508 11.22 5.60 -0.70
N GLY A 509 11.78 6.08 0.42
CA GLY A 509 12.19 5.25 1.53
C GLY A 509 11.02 4.67 2.32
N TYR A 510 9.95 5.45 2.50
CA TYR A 510 8.77 5.03 3.25
C TYR A 510 7.97 3.90 2.58
N TYR A 511 8.22 3.64 1.28
CA TYR A 511 7.69 2.47 0.60
C TYR A 511 8.12 1.17 1.30
N THR A 512 9.21 1.16 2.06
CA THR A 512 9.73 -0.03 2.75
C THR A 512 9.95 0.15 4.26
N SER A 513 10.00 1.37 4.79
CA SER A 513 10.23 1.61 6.22
C SER A 513 9.28 0.78 7.11
N ARG A 514 9.82 0.05 8.09
CA ARG A 514 9.09 -0.85 9.01
C ARG A 514 8.25 -1.93 8.29
N PRO A 515 8.87 -2.81 7.47
CA PRO A 515 8.15 -3.78 6.66
C PRO A 515 7.40 -4.83 7.49
N PHE A 516 7.83 -5.10 8.73
CA PHE A 516 7.10 -5.97 9.67
C PHE A 516 5.64 -5.54 9.85
N TYR A 517 5.41 -4.24 10.05
CA TYR A 517 4.06 -3.72 10.31
C TYR A 517 3.23 -3.60 9.03
N LYS A 518 3.87 -3.33 7.87
CA LYS A 518 3.23 -3.42 6.56
C LYS A 518 2.75 -4.85 6.25
N SER A 519 3.53 -5.87 6.63
CA SER A 519 3.11 -7.28 6.52
C SER A 519 1.98 -7.60 7.51
N MET A 520 2.08 -7.14 8.75
CA MET A 520 1.05 -7.34 9.77
C MET A 520 -0.31 -6.73 9.37
N ASP A 521 -0.30 -5.57 8.71
CA ASP A 521 -1.48 -4.92 8.14
C ASP A 521 -2.19 -5.81 7.12
N ARG A 522 -1.48 -6.34 6.12
CA ARG A 522 -2.06 -7.26 5.12
C ARG A 522 -2.63 -8.53 5.72
N VAL A 523 -1.94 -9.10 6.71
CA VAL A 523 -2.46 -10.26 7.45
C VAL A 523 -3.76 -9.89 8.16
N LEU A 524 -3.82 -8.73 8.82
CA LEU A 524 -5.00 -8.28 9.53
C LEU A 524 -6.17 -7.96 8.57
N GLU A 525 -5.92 -7.28 7.45
CA GLU A 525 -6.92 -7.02 6.40
C GLU A 525 -7.55 -8.32 5.90
N SER A 526 -6.72 -9.33 5.61
CA SER A 526 -7.17 -10.64 5.14
C SER A 526 -8.05 -11.36 6.18
N HIS A 527 -7.65 -11.32 7.45
CA HIS A 527 -8.45 -11.87 8.55
C HIS A 527 -9.73 -11.08 8.78
N LEU A 528 -9.71 -9.75 8.64
CA LEU A 528 -10.89 -8.90 8.80
C LEU A 528 -11.92 -9.24 7.71
N ARG A 529 -11.49 -9.27 6.44
CA ARG A 529 -12.35 -9.69 5.31
C ARG A 529 -12.96 -11.08 5.54
N GLY A 530 -12.14 -12.06 5.92
CA GLY A 530 -12.61 -13.42 6.20
C GLY A 530 -13.62 -13.48 7.36
N ALA A 531 -13.34 -12.74 8.45
CA ALA A 531 -14.22 -12.66 9.61
C ALA A 531 -15.56 -11.98 9.28
N GLU A 532 -15.55 -10.89 8.50
CA GLU A 532 -16.76 -10.19 8.05
C GLU A 532 -17.67 -11.11 7.24
N ILE A 533 -17.11 -11.81 6.26
CA ILE A 533 -17.85 -12.74 5.38
C ILE A 533 -18.48 -13.84 6.23
N LEU A 534 -17.67 -14.53 7.04
CA LEU A 534 -18.16 -15.64 7.87
C LEU A 534 -19.19 -15.18 8.91
N PHE A 535 -18.94 -14.06 9.60
CA PHE A 535 -19.86 -13.52 10.58
C PHE A 535 -21.20 -13.15 9.93
N SER A 536 -21.18 -12.47 8.79
CA SER A 536 -22.40 -12.05 8.09
C SER A 536 -23.23 -13.25 7.64
N LEU A 537 -22.59 -14.31 7.12
CA LEU A 537 -23.25 -15.56 6.75
C LEU A 537 -23.78 -16.32 7.97
N ALA A 538 -23.01 -16.39 9.06
CA ALA A 538 -23.42 -17.05 10.29
C ALA A 538 -24.64 -16.35 10.92
N VAL A 539 -24.63 -15.01 10.97
CA VAL A 539 -25.78 -14.23 11.42
C VAL A 539 -26.99 -14.49 10.53
N ALA A 540 -26.85 -14.39 9.19
CA ALA A 540 -27.95 -14.65 8.26
C ALA A 540 -28.56 -16.05 8.46
N HIS A 541 -27.74 -17.10 8.57
CA HIS A 541 -28.23 -18.45 8.86
C HIS A 541 -28.86 -18.59 10.24
N ALA A 542 -28.33 -17.91 11.26
CA ALA A 542 -28.95 -17.89 12.58
C ALA A 542 -30.35 -17.24 12.54
N ARG A 543 -30.52 -16.17 11.73
CA ARG A 543 -31.84 -15.55 11.49
C ARG A 543 -32.79 -16.50 10.76
N HIS A 544 -32.33 -17.10 9.65
CA HIS A 544 -33.09 -18.05 8.84
C HIS A 544 -33.69 -19.19 9.67
N THR A 545 -32.88 -19.71 10.59
CA THR A 545 -33.22 -20.89 11.38
C THR A 545 -33.81 -20.57 12.76
N GLY A 546 -34.04 -19.28 13.08
CA GLY A 546 -34.61 -18.86 14.36
C GLY A 546 -33.68 -19.05 15.57
N MET A 547 -32.36 -19.15 15.34
CA MET A 547 -31.33 -19.41 16.37
C MET A 547 -30.50 -18.16 16.72
N GLU A 548 -31.01 -16.95 16.47
CA GLU A 548 -30.30 -15.69 16.76
C GLU A 548 -29.81 -15.60 18.21
N GLY A 549 -30.58 -16.14 19.18
CA GLY A 549 -30.21 -16.14 20.59
C GLY A 549 -29.08 -17.10 20.99
N ARG A 550 -28.61 -17.98 20.08
CA ARG A 550 -27.53 -18.96 20.36
C ARG A 550 -26.20 -18.59 19.72
N TYR A 551 -26.21 -17.85 18.62
CA TYR A 551 -24.98 -17.36 17.99
C TYR A 551 -24.49 -16.09 18.72
N PRO A 552 -23.18 -15.95 19.02
CA PRO A 552 -22.66 -14.80 19.76
C PRO A 552 -22.63 -13.53 18.89
N THR A 553 -23.78 -12.88 18.72
CA THR A 553 -23.88 -11.60 18.00
C THR A 553 -23.07 -10.48 18.66
N SER A 554 -22.72 -10.62 19.95
CA SER A 554 -21.80 -9.73 20.67
C SER A 554 -20.39 -9.72 20.11
N ASP A 555 -19.98 -10.73 19.33
CA ASP A 555 -18.69 -10.74 18.63
C ASP A 555 -18.61 -9.62 17.54
N TYR A 556 -19.74 -8.96 17.21
CA TYR A 556 -19.77 -7.80 16.31
C TYR A 556 -18.90 -6.61 16.80
N THR A 557 -18.74 -6.45 18.11
CA THR A 557 -17.88 -5.40 18.67
C THR A 557 -16.42 -5.63 18.30
N LEU A 558 -15.97 -6.90 18.27
CA LEU A 558 -14.61 -7.26 17.86
C LEU A 558 -14.34 -6.92 16.38
N LEU A 559 -15.35 -7.07 15.51
CA LEU A 559 -15.27 -6.62 14.12
C LEU A 559 -15.14 -5.10 14.04
N THR A 560 -15.96 -4.37 14.81
CA THR A 560 -15.91 -2.90 14.85
C THR A 560 -14.55 -2.39 15.34
N ASP A 561 -14.01 -2.99 16.41
CA ASP A 561 -12.69 -2.65 16.94
C ASP A 561 -11.58 -2.94 15.91
N ALA A 562 -11.67 -4.07 15.21
CA ALA A 562 -10.73 -4.43 14.16
C ALA A 562 -10.79 -3.49 12.93
N ARG A 563 -12.00 -3.13 12.47
CA ARG A 563 -12.18 -2.13 11.40
C ARG A 563 -11.51 -0.81 11.77
N ARG A 564 -11.77 -0.31 12.98
CA ARG A 564 -11.18 0.97 13.46
C ARG A 564 -9.67 0.89 13.64
N ALA A 565 -9.12 -0.26 14.06
CA ALA A 565 -7.69 -0.46 14.17
C ALA A 565 -6.99 -0.51 12.80
N VAL A 566 -7.53 -1.27 11.84
CA VAL A 566 -7.06 -1.29 10.45
C VAL A 566 -7.16 0.11 9.85
N ALA A 567 -8.31 0.77 10.01
CA ALA A 567 -8.55 2.12 9.51
C ALA A 567 -7.57 3.15 10.08
N LEU A 568 -7.28 3.09 11.39
CA LEU A 568 -6.30 3.96 12.03
C LEU A 568 -4.90 3.74 11.46
N PHE A 569 -4.54 2.48 11.18
CA PHE A 569 -3.23 2.13 10.65
C PHE A 569 -3.01 2.55 9.19
N GLN A 570 -4.07 2.90 8.45
CA GLN A 570 -3.94 3.44 7.10
C GLN A 570 -3.44 4.89 7.08
N HIS A 571 -3.35 5.55 8.25
CA HIS A 571 -2.80 6.91 8.36
C HIS A 571 -1.40 7.01 7.74
N HIS A 572 -1.12 8.17 7.14
CA HIS A 572 0.12 8.46 6.44
C HIS A 572 1.40 8.49 7.31
N ASP A 573 1.34 8.31 8.63
CA ASP A 573 2.53 7.97 9.44
C ASP A 573 2.54 6.57 10.06
N ALA A 574 1.44 5.83 9.90
CA ALA A 574 1.27 4.50 10.45
C ALA A 574 1.82 3.43 9.49
N ILE A 575 1.06 3.05 8.45
CA ILE A 575 1.48 2.05 7.45
C ILE A 575 2.75 2.45 6.70
N THR A 576 2.98 3.76 6.51
CA THR A 576 4.21 4.31 5.90
C THR A 576 5.45 3.98 6.71
N GLY A 577 5.30 3.67 7.99
CA GLY A 577 6.40 3.45 8.89
C GLY A 577 7.19 4.73 9.09
N THR A 578 6.51 5.85 9.34
CA THR A 578 7.14 7.16 9.56
C THR A 578 6.78 7.81 10.89
N ALA A 579 6.06 7.10 11.76
CA ALA A 579 5.87 7.45 13.17
C ALA A 579 7.09 7.09 14.04
N LYS A 580 7.09 7.63 15.28
CA LYS A 580 8.08 7.27 16.30
C LYS A 580 7.90 5.84 16.78
N GLU A 581 9.00 5.22 17.20
CA GLU A 581 9.02 3.83 17.70
C GLU A 581 7.91 3.53 18.73
N ASN A 582 7.70 4.39 19.74
CA ASN A 582 6.65 4.19 20.74
C ASN A 582 5.23 4.26 20.15
N VAL A 583 5.04 4.99 19.06
CA VAL A 583 3.77 5.11 18.34
C VAL A 583 3.56 3.89 17.44
N VAL A 584 4.62 3.44 16.75
CA VAL A 584 4.61 2.20 15.97
C VAL A 584 4.29 0.99 16.86
N ILE A 585 4.79 0.97 18.10
CA ILE A 585 4.42 -0.05 19.10
C ILE A 585 2.94 0.03 19.48
N ASP A 586 2.39 1.24 19.66
CA ASP A 586 0.95 1.43 19.94
C ASP A 586 0.08 0.87 18.82
N TYR A 587 0.40 1.19 17.56
CA TYR A 587 -0.26 0.58 16.40
C TYR A 587 -0.12 -0.94 16.41
N GLY A 588 1.09 -1.46 16.60
CA GLY A 588 1.35 -2.90 16.68
C GLY A 588 0.48 -3.62 17.70
N ASN A 589 0.33 -3.04 18.89
CA ASN A 589 -0.52 -3.61 19.95
C ASN A 589 -1.99 -3.61 19.55
N ARG A 590 -2.49 -2.54 18.93
CA ARG A 590 -3.87 -2.46 18.42
C ARG A 590 -4.11 -3.54 17.35
N LEU A 591 -3.23 -3.64 16.36
CA LEU A 591 -3.31 -4.65 15.30
C LEU A 591 -3.28 -6.08 15.87
N LEU A 592 -2.44 -6.34 16.88
CA LEU A 592 -2.33 -7.66 17.51
C LEU A 592 -3.60 -8.04 18.27
N HIS A 593 -4.15 -7.12 19.08
CA HIS A 593 -5.40 -7.35 19.80
C HIS A 593 -6.57 -7.58 18.83
N SER A 594 -6.66 -6.79 17.74
CA SER A 594 -7.65 -6.98 16.69
C SER A 594 -7.51 -8.33 16.01
N LEU A 595 -6.29 -8.77 15.68
CA LEU A 595 -6.05 -10.10 15.08
C LEU A 595 -6.55 -11.23 15.99
N GLN A 596 -6.30 -11.16 17.30
CA GLN A 596 -6.80 -12.13 18.27
C GLN A 596 -8.34 -12.13 18.33
N GLY A 597 -8.96 -10.95 18.31
CA GLY A 597 -10.42 -10.80 18.24
C GLY A 597 -11.00 -11.43 16.98
N LEU A 598 -10.43 -11.13 15.81
CA LEU A 598 -10.88 -11.67 14.52
C LEU A 598 -10.76 -13.18 14.44
N LYS A 599 -9.66 -13.77 14.95
CA LYS A 599 -9.52 -15.24 15.01
C LYS A 599 -10.67 -15.87 15.81
N ARG A 600 -11.10 -15.26 16.92
CA ARG A 600 -12.28 -15.71 17.67
C ARG A 600 -13.55 -15.63 16.83
N VAL A 601 -13.78 -14.51 16.12
CA VAL A 601 -14.96 -14.34 15.26
C VAL A 601 -15.00 -15.42 14.17
N ILE A 602 -13.88 -15.64 13.48
CA ILE A 602 -13.72 -16.66 12.44
C ILE A 602 -14.03 -18.05 13.00
N ILE A 603 -13.44 -18.42 14.15
CA ILE A 603 -13.65 -19.73 14.76
C ILE A 603 -15.12 -19.93 15.14
N ASN A 604 -15.75 -18.96 15.80
CA ASN A 604 -17.14 -19.08 16.23
C ASN A 604 -18.10 -19.16 15.03
N ALA A 605 -17.88 -18.34 14.00
CA ALA A 605 -18.67 -18.34 12.77
C ALA A 605 -18.49 -19.63 11.96
N ALA A 606 -17.25 -20.04 11.70
CA ALA A 606 -16.94 -21.26 10.97
C ALA A 606 -17.53 -22.49 11.68
N HIS A 607 -17.33 -22.62 12.99
CA HIS A 607 -17.87 -23.73 13.78
C HIS A 607 -19.41 -23.78 13.74
N PHE A 608 -20.09 -22.63 13.85
CA PHE A 608 -21.55 -22.56 13.74
C PHE A 608 -22.06 -23.00 12.36
N LEU A 609 -21.36 -22.60 11.29
CA LEU A 609 -21.75 -22.90 9.91
C LEU A 609 -21.55 -24.38 9.53
N VAL A 610 -20.46 -25.02 9.99
CA VAL A 610 -20.13 -26.42 9.67
C VAL A 610 -20.80 -27.45 10.58
N MET A 611 -21.45 -27.06 11.67
CA MET A 611 -22.15 -28.00 12.54
C MET A 611 -23.45 -28.53 11.89
N LYS A 612 -23.62 -29.87 11.82
CA LYS A 612 -24.87 -30.49 11.32
C LYS A 612 -26.05 -30.19 12.23
N ASN A 613 -25.88 -30.40 13.54
CA ASN A 613 -26.90 -30.08 14.54
C ASN A 613 -26.52 -28.81 15.31
N LYS A 614 -27.06 -27.68 14.86
CA LYS A 614 -26.85 -26.36 15.48
C LYS A 614 -27.47 -26.23 16.88
N ASP A 615 -28.36 -27.15 17.28
CA ASP A 615 -28.96 -27.06 18.61
C ASP A 615 -27.96 -27.24 19.76
N VAL A 616 -26.90 -28.01 19.51
CA VAL A 616 -25.85 -28.33 20.49
C VAL A 616 -24.73 -27.29 20.46
N TYR A 617 -24.87 -26.21 19.68
CA TYR A 617 -23.85 -25.19 19.56
C TYR A 617 -23.70 -24.42 20.88
N HIS A 618 -22.44 -24.25 21.28
CA HIS A 618 -22.04 -23.35 22.35
C HIS A 618 -20.83 -22.56 21.87
N SER A 619 -20.82 -21.25 22.13
CA SER A 619 -19.68 -20.39 21.81
C SER A 619 -18.42 -20.90 22.51
N LEU A 620 -17.29 -20.82 21.82
CA LEU A 620 -16.02 -21.28 22.36
C LEU A 620 -15.44 -20.20 23.29
N PRO A 621 -14.96 -20.56 24.49
CA PRO A 621 -14.28 -19.60 25.35
C PRO A 621 -12.94 -19.17 24.74
N GLN A 622 -12.51 -17.94 25.04
CA GLN A 622 -11.32 -17.31 24.44
C GLN A 622 -10.01 -18.12 24.62
N ARG A 623 -9.94 -18.98 25.64
CA ARG A 623 -8.77 -19.84 25.92
C ARG A 623 -8.65 -21.08 25.03
N THR A 624 -9.62 -21.36 24.15
CA THR A 624 -9.62 -22.53 23.26
C THR A 624 -8.97 -22.24 21.90
N LEU A 625 -8.47 -21.02 21.67
CA LEU A 625 -7.56 -20.70 20.56
C LEU A 625 -6.22 -21.39 20.79
N ILE A 626 -6.08 -22.60 20.24
CA ILE A 626 -4.82 -23.34 20.23
C ILE A 626 -4.09 -22.99 18.94
N GLU A 627 -2.85 -22.51 19.07
CA GLU A 627 -1.89 -22.48 17.96
C GLU A 627 -1.57 -23.92 17.55
N LEU A 628 -1.48 -24.17 16.23
CA LEU A 628 -1.20 -25.50 15.65
C LEU A 628 0.03 -26.18 16.29
N ASP A 629 0.94 -25.41 16.87
CA ASP A 629 2.16 -25.83 17.58
C ASP A 629 1.89 -26.65 18.86
N HIS A 630 0.68 -26.62 19.45
CA HIS A 630 0.36 -27.28 20.73
C HIS A 630 -0.53 -28.55 20.61
N LEU A 631 -0.64 -29.15 19.43
CA LEU A 631 -1.50 -30.32 19.15
C LEU A 631 -0.99 -31.67 19.74
N SER A 632 -0.08 -31.63 20.71
CA SER A 632 0.83 -32.72 21.08
C SER A 632 0.25 -33.85 21.95
N SER A 633 -1.06 -33.93 22.21
CA SER A 633 -1.62 -34.88 23.20
C SER A 633 -2.94 -35.60 22.83
N VAL A 634 -3.44 -35.48 21.60
CA VAL A 634 -4.78 -36.01 21.23
C VAL A 634 -4.70 -37.00 20.05
N GLY A 635 -5.41 -38.13 20.14
CA GLY A 635 -5.39 -39.21 19.13
C GLY A 635 -5.95 -38.82 17.76
N CYS A 636 -7.24 -38.48 17.68
CA CYS A 636 -7.89 -38.01 16.44
C CYS A 636 -8.24 -36.53 16.56
N LEU A 637 -7.78 -35.72 15.59
CA LEU A 637 -8.06 -34.29 15.49
C LEU A 637 -8.89 -34.01 14.23
N TYR A 638 -9.89 -33.14 14.35
CA TYR A 638 -10.63 -32.63 13.19
C TYR A 638 -10.05 -31.27 12.80
N LEU A 639 -9.86 -31.05 11.51
CA LEU A 639 -9.34 -29.80 10.97
C LEU A 639 -10.39 -29.19 10.05
N VAL A 640 -10.88 -28.01 10.39
CA VAL A 640 -11.77 -27.23 9.51
C VAL A 640 -10.90 -26.29 8.69
N LEU A 641 -11.00 -26.36 7.37
CA LEU A 641 -10.30 -25.46 6.46
C LEU A 641 -11.25 -24.38 6.00
N PHE A 642 -10.86 -23.12 6.15
CA PHE A 642 -11.58 -21.98 5.61
C PHE A 642 -10.86 -21.44 4.38
N ASN A 643 -11.53 -21.51 3.23
CA ASN A 643 -11.11 -20.85 2.00
C ASN A 643 -11.68 -19.42 1.99
N PRO A 644 -10.84 -18.38 2.13
CA PRO A 644 -11.31 -16.99 2.14
C PRO A 644 -11.63 -16.43 0.74
N VAL A 645 -11.33 -17.14 -0.35
CA VAL A 645 -11.62 -16.65 -1.71
C VAL A 645 -12.87 -17.30 -2.30
N GLU A 646 -13.45 -16.61 -3.28
CA GLU A 646 -14.73 -16.91 -3.92
C GLU A 646 -14.67 -18.00 -5.03
N GLN A 647 -13.50 -18.62 -5.19
CA GLN A 647 -13.17 -19.63 -6.18
C GLN A 647 -12.74 -20.91 -5.49
N ASP A 648 -12.98 -22.04 -6.16
CA ASP A 648 -12.46 -23.33 -5.74
C ASP A 648 -10.92 -23.28 -5.71
N ARG A 649 -10.34 -23.85 -4.65
CA ARG A 649 -8.90 -23.81 -4.42
C ARG A 649 -8.38 -25.20 -4.08
N LEU A 650 -7.40 -25.64 -4.85
CA LEU A 650 -6.54 -26.77 -4.50
C LEU A 650 -5.19 -26.20 -4.07
N CYS A 651 -4.76 -26.51 -2.85
CA CYS A 651 -3.49 -26.03 -2.32
C CYS A 651 -2.92 -27.02 -1.30
N VAL A 652 -1.62 -26.90 -1.03
CA VAL A 652 -0.96 -27.64 0.06
C VAL A 652 -1.24 -26.93 1.38
N VAL A 653 -1.71 -27.67 2.39
CA VAL A 653 -1.92 -27.14 3.75
C VAL A 653 -0.92 -27.78 4.69
N THR A 654 -0.10 -26.96 5.34
CA THR A 654 0.92 -27.41 6.28
C THR A 654 0.38 -27.38 7.71
N VAL A 655 0.55 -28.50 8.43
CA VAL A 655 0.15 -28.66 9.83
C VAL A 655 1.29 -29.31 10.60
N LEU A 656 1.61 -28.77 11.78
CA LEU A 656 2.59 -29.38 12.68
C LEU A 656 2.01 -30.59 13.40
N VAL A 657 2.79 -31.66 13.44
CA VAL A 657 2.42 -32.95 14.05
C VAL A 657 3.58 -33.47 14.89
N ASN A 658 3.28 -34.19 15.98
CA ASN A 658 4.27 -34.77 16.90
C ASN A 658 4.62 -36.24 16.58
N SER A 659 4.09 -36.80 15.49
CA SER A 659 4.25 -38.19 15.09
C SER A 659 4.57 -38.28 13.61
N ALA A 660 5.46 -39.20 13.24
CA ALA A 660 5.72 -39.55 11.84
C ALA A 660 4.68 -40.52 11.25
N ARG A 661 3.71 -40.97 12.05
CA ARG A 661 2.62 -41.87 11.63
C ARG A 661 1.31 -41.11 11.64
N VAL A 662 1.09 -40.30 10.63
CA VAL A 662 -0.13 -39.51 10.47
C VAL A 662 -0.88 -40.00 9.25
N ARG A 663 -2.20 -40.09 9.37
CA ARG A 663 -3.11 -40.33 8.26
C ARG A 663 -4.13 -39.21 8.26
N VAL A 664 -4.29 -38.55 7.12
CA VAL A 664 -5.30 -37.51 6.93
C VAL A 664 -6.46 -38.12 6.16
N LEU A 665 -7.67 -37.94 6.68
CA LEU A 665 -8.91 -38.45 6.10
C LEU A 665 -9.83 -37.30 5.75
N THR A 666 -10.60 -37.44 4.66
CA THR A 666 -11.72 -36.55 4.34
C THR A 666 -12.91 -36.79 5.29
N GLU A 667 -13.94 -35.95 5.21
CA GLU A 667 -15.20 -36.14 5.96
C GLU A 667 -15.80 -37.54 5.70
N ASP A 668 -15.68 -38.04 4.47
CA ASP A 668 -16.21 -39.34 4.04
C ASP A 668 -15.26 -40.52 4.35
N GLY A 669 -14.14 -40.27 5.05
CA GLY A 669 -13.18 -41.30 5.44
C GLY A 669 -12.19 -41.72 4.35
N GLN A 670 -12.13 -41.01 3.23
CA GLN A 670 -11.13 -41.26 2.19
C GLN A 670 -9.76 -40.75 2.61
N THR A 671 -8.69 -41.48 2.28
CA THR A 671 -7.33 -41.07 2.63
C THR A 671 -6.79 -40.03 1.66
N LEU A 672 -6.25 -38.93 2.19
CA LEU A 672 -5.57 -37.90 1.39
C LEU A 672 -4.06 -38.18 1.29
N PRO A 673 -3.41 -37.79 0.17
CA PRO A 673 -1.96 -37.84 0.08
C PRO A 673 -1.34 -36.86 1.06
N VAL A 674 -0.27 -37.30 1.72
CA VAL A 674 0.45 -36.53 2.73
C VAL A 674 1.94 -36.60 2.46
N GLN A 675 2.63 -35.49 2.71
CA GLN A 675 4.09 -35.41 2.76
C GLN A 675 4.48 -34.96 4.16
N LEU A 676 5.36 -35.72 4.81
CA LEU A 676 5.95 -35.32 6.07
C LEU A 676 7.28 -34.62 5.78
N SER A 677 7.45 -33.42 6.33
CA SER A 677 8.72 -32.70 6.35
C SER A 677 9.09 -32.42 7.81
N ALA A 678 10.37 -32.52 8.13
CA ALA A 678 10.84 -32.23 9.48
C ALA A 678 10.70 -30.73 9.78
N GLN A 679 10.36 -30.39 11.04
CA GLN A 679 10.40 -29.01 11.51
C GLN A 679 11.84 -28.66 11.90
N TRP A 680 12.47 -27.79 11.11
CA TRP A 680 13.87 -27.42 11.29
C TRP A 680 14.02 -26.11 12.07
N SER A 681 14.88 -26.08 13.08
CA SER A 681 15.23 -24.89 13.86
C SER A 681 16.55 -24.22 13.43
N SER A 682 17.44 -24.94 12.73
CA SER A 682 18.67 -24.44 12.07
C SER A 682 19.12 -25.46 11.01
N ALA A 683 20.01 -25.09 10.07
CA ALA A 683 20.53 -26.02 9.07
C ALA A 683 22.07 -26.04 9.03
N SER A 684 22.60 -27.24 8.78
CA SER A 684 24.01 -27.55 8.57
C SER A 684 24.22 -28.07 7.13
N GLN A 685 24.86 -27.22 6.28
CA GLN A 685 25.48 -27.43 4.93
C GLN A 685 24.52 -27.80 3.75
N MET A 686 24.64 -27.39 2.45
CA MET A 686 25.55 -26.56 1.58
C MET A 686 24.82 -26.16 0.24
N SER A 687 25.32 -25.14 -0.52
CA SER A 687 24.67 -24.26 -1.55
C SER A 687 24.29 -24.74 -2.97
N ALA A 688 23.28 -24.11 -3.62
CA ALA A 688 22.88 -24.31 -5.04
C ALA A 688 22.50 -23.01 -5.81
N GLU A 689 22.77 -22.98 -7.12
CA GLU A 689 22.25 -22.00 -8.11
C GLU A 689 20.89 -22.44 -8.68
N GLN A 690 20.10 -21.51 -9.24
CA GLN A 690 18.74 -21.79 -9.73
C GLN A 690 18.48 -21.24 -11.14
N SER A 691 17.88 -22.05 -12.01
CA SER A 691 17.23 -21.64 -13.26
C SER A 691 15.77 -22.10 -13.26
N ILE A 692 14.88 -21.41 -13.98
CA ILE A 692 13.46 -21.74 -14.05
C ILE A 692 13.14 -22.21 -15.47
N ARG A 693 12.65 -23.45 -15.59
CA ARG A 693 12.16 -23.99 -16.85
C ARG A 693 10.71 -24.42 -16.70
N ARG A 694 9.81 -23.87 -17.52
CA ARG A 694 8.44 -24.39 -17.63
C ARG A 694 8.50 -25.76 -18.32
N LYS A 695 7.79 -26.75 -17.78
CA LYS A 695 7.82 -28.15 -18.29
C LYS A 695 7.24 -28.26 -19.72
N ASP A 696 6.42 -27.29 -20.10
CA ASP A 696 5.67 -27.18 -21.34
C ASP A 696 6.28 -26.17 -22.34
N ASP A 697 7.32 -25.43 -21.96
CA ASP A 697 8.05 -24.51 -22.85
C ASP A 697 9.42 -25.10 -23.22
N PRO A 698 9.74 -25.24 -24.53
CA PRO A 698 11.06 -25.71 -24.95
C PRO A 698 12.20 -24.73 -24.64
N GLN A 699 11.91 -23.43 -24.41
CA GLN A 699 12.93 -22.42 -24.09
C GLN A 699 13.11 -22.25 -22.57
N GLU A 700 14.38 -22.27 -22.14
CA GLU A 700 14.76 -21.99 -20.75
C GLU A 700 14.97 -20.48 -20.58
N LEU A 701 14.12 -19.83 -19.77
CA LEU A 701 14.33 -18.43 -19.40
C LEU A 701 15.18 -18.37 -18.14
N LYS A 702 16.34 -17.73 -18.23
CA LYS A 702 17.20 -17.54 -17.06
C LYS A 702 16.56 -16.51 -16.13
N VAL A 703 16.33 -16.90 -14.87
CA VAL A 703 15.90 -16.00 -13.80
C VAL A 703 16.82 -16.18 -12.62
N GLN A 704 17.67 -15.19 -12.36
CA GLN A 704 18.61 -15.21 -11.25
C GLN A 704 18.10 -14.30 -10.12
N ILE A 705 18.04 -14.83 -8.89
CA ILE A 705 17.79 -14.02 -7.70
C ILE A 705 19.13 -13.61 -7.09
N GLN A 706 19.35 -12.31 -7.00
CA GLN A 706 20.52 -11.69 -6.39
C GLN A 706 20.10 -10.87 -5.16
N PHE A 707 20.97 -10.80 -4.16
CA PHE A 707 20.79 -9.90 -3.02
C PHE A 707 21.78 -8.76 -3.11
N VAL A 708 21.31 -7.53 -2.90
CA VAL A 708 22.13 -6.32 -2.98
C VAL A 708 21.86 -5.43 -1.78
N THR A 709 22.81 -4.53 -1.48
CA THR A 709 22.68 -3.57 -0.40
C THR A 709 22.98 -2.15 -0.86
N TYR A 710 22.19 -1.20 -0.37
CA TYR A 710 22.46 0.23 -0.45
C TYR A 710 22.98 0.73 0.90
N GLY A 711 23.92 1.68 0.86
CA GLY A 711 24.26 2.52 2.01
C GLY A 711 23.51 3.84 1.95
N THR A 712 23.76 4.71 2.92
CA THR A 712 23.30 6.12 2.89
C THR A 712 24.48 7.03 2.55
N ARG A 713 24.22 8.14 1.85
CA ARG A 713 25.24 9.16 1.56
C ARG A 713 25.91 9.72 2.82
N SER A 714 27.16 10.20 2.68
CA SER A 714 27.96 10.79 3.76
C SER A 714 27.67 12.28 4.01
N SER A 715 26.94 12.94 3.11
CA SER A 715 26.54 14.35 3.20
C SER A 715 25.61 14.64 4.38
N LYS A 716 25.28 15.93 4.58
CA LYS A 716 24.39 16.38 5.66
C LYS A 716 23.02 15.70 5.61
N ASP A 717 22.38 15.74 4.44
CA ASP A 717 21.12 15.06 4.20
C ASP A 717 21.39 13.58 3.92
N LYS A 718 20.58 12.67 4.47
CA LYS A 718 20.80 11.21 4.48
C LYS A 718 19.48 10.46 4.36
N SER A 719 19.53 9.18 4.02
CA SER A 719 18.36 8.30 4.13
C SER A 719 17.82 8.33 5.57
N GLY A 720 16.50 8.31 5.72
CA GLY A 720 15.79 8.19 6.99
C GLY A 720 14.46 7.48 6.77
N ALA A 721 13.46 7.70 7.64
CA ALA A 721 12.17 7.03 7.52
C ALA A 721 11.42 7.34 6.22
N TYR A 722 11.53 8.56 5.72
CA TYR A 722 10.86 9.05 4.52
C TYR A 722 11.76 8.93 3.30
N LEU A 723 12.99 9.43 3.42
CA LEU A 723 13.90 9.60 2.29
C LEU A 723 14.71 8.34 2.00
N PHE A 724 14.91 8.07 0.71
CA PHE A 724 15.92 7.14 0.21
C PHE A 724 17.01 7.92 -0.52
N LEU A 725 18.20 8.02 0.08
CA LEU A 725 19.33 8.79 -0.43
C LEU A 725 20.59 7.92 -0.43
N PRO A 726 20.68 6.98 -1.37
CA PRO A 726 21.72 5.97 -1.37
C PRO A 726 23.11 6.55 -1.63
N ASP A 727 24.16 5.83 -1.20
CA ASP A 727 25.57 6.17 -1.42
C ASP A 727 26.08 5.85 -2.84
N GLY A 728 25.19 5.40 -3.73
CA GLY A 728 25.49 5.03 -5.12
C GLY A 728 24.61 3.87 -5.60
N LYS A 729 25.05 3.20 -6.67
CA LYS A 729 24.43 1.94 -7.11
C LYS A 729 24.54 0.86 -6.03
N ALA A 730 23.59 -0.07 -6.00
CA ALA A 730 23.60 -1.19 -5.08
C ALA A 730 24.90 -2.00 -5.19
N LYS A 731 25.40 -2.45 -4.05
CA LYS A 731 26.57 -3.35 -3.97
C LYS A 731 26.06 -4.78 -3.71
N PRO A 732 26.60 -5.82 -4.37
CA PRO A 732 26.23 -7.20 -4.08
C PRO A 732 26.34 -7.49 -2.57
N TYR A 733 25.37 -8.23 -2.04
CA TYR A 733 25.43 -8.69 -0.67
C TYR A 733 26.61 -9.65 -0.53
N SER A 734 27.52 -9.32 0.39
CA SER A 734 28.72 -10.10 0.65
C SER A 734 28.71 -10.59 2.10
N GLN A 735 29.06 -11.86 2.31
CA GLN A 735 29.28 -12.45 3.62
C GLN A 735 30.59 -13.25 3.60
N LYS A 736 31.16 -13.52 4.78
CA LYS A 736 32.47 -14.19 4.90
C LYS A 736 32.42 -15.66 4.48
N GLU A 737 31.35 -16.35 4.88
CA GLU A 737 31.16 -17.77 4.61
C GLU A 737 30.01 -17.97 3.59
N PRO A 738 30.11 -18.96 2.70
CA PRO A 738 29.03 -19.28 1.77
C PRO A 738 27.75 -19.67 2.54
N PRO A 739 26.56 -19.37 2.01
CA PRO A 739 25.32 -19.72 2.69
C PRO A 739 25.15 -21.24 2.77
N VAL A 740 24.59 -21.71 3.88
CA VAL A 740 24.13 -23.10 3.97
C VAL A 740 22.86 -23.23 3.14
N VAL A 741 22.77 -24.24 2.27
CA VAL A 741 21.52 -24.56 1.57
C VAL A 741 21.04 -25.93 1.96
N ARG A 742 19.73 -26.00 2.20
CA ARG A 742 19.00 -27.24 2.43
C ARG A 742 18.05 -27.45 1.26
N VAL A 743 18.04 -28.66 0.72
CA VAL A 743 17.05 -29.08 -0.27
C VAL A 743 16.17 -30.15 0.37
N VAL A 744 14.86 -29.99 0.28
CA VAL A 744 13.89 -31.03 0.61
C VAL A 744 13.13 -31.34 -0.67
N GLU A 745 13.16 -32.60 -1.08
CA GLU A 745 12.40 -33.09 -2.21
C GLU A 745 11.22 -33.92 -1.71
N GLY A 746 10.06 -33.73 -2.33
CA GLY A 746 8.90 -34.53 -2.00
C GLY A 746 7.77 -34.45 -3.03
N PRO A 747 6.81 -35.38 -2.93
CA PRO A 747 5.78 -35.57 -3.95
C PRO A 747 4.72 -34.45 -4.01
N LEU A 748 4.53 -33.69 -2.93
CA LEU A 748 3.58 -32.57 -2.87
C LEU A 748 4.26 -31.21 -3.02
N PHE A 749 5.47 -31.08 -2.49
CA PHE A 749 6.29 -29.89 -2.68
C PHE A 749 7.78 -30.22 -2.56
N SER A 750 8.60 -29.40 -3.19
CA SER A 750 10.05 -29.38 -3.02
C SER A 750 10.49 -27.98 -2.61
N GLU A 751 11.41 -27.87 -1.66
CA GLU A 751 11.90 -26.60 -1.14
C GLU A 751 13.43 -26.52 -1.17
N VAL A 752 13.92 -25.31 -1.42
CA VAL A 752 15.32 -24.92 -1.29
C VAL A 752 15.40 -23.79 -0.28
N VAL A 753 16.09 -24.01 0.84
CA VAL A 753 16.28 -23.03 1.89
C VAL A 753 17.74 -22.62 1.98
N SER A 754 18.02 -21.37 1.69
CA SER A 754 19.35 -20.75 1.78
C SER A 754 19.46 -19.87 3.03
N LEU A 755 20.40 -20.18 3.90
CA LEU A 755 20.68 -19.46 5.14
C LEU A 755 21.87 -18.52 4.95
N TYR A 756 21.59 -17.22 4.87
CA TYR A 756 22.59 -16.16 4.88
C TYR A 756 22.72 -15.57 6.28
N GLN A 757 23.78 -14.80 6.52
CA GLN A 757 24.05 -14.20 7.84
C GLN A 757 22.89 -13.30 8.33
N HIS A 758 22.26 -12.52 7.43
CA HIS A 758 21.24 -11.54 7.80
C HIS A 758 19.83 -11.87 7.28
N PHE A 759 19.66 -13.00 6.59
CA PHE A 759 18.37 -13.43 6.10
C PHE A 759 18.36 -14.93 5.76
N GLN A 760 17.16 -15.51 5.74
CA GLN A 760 16.93 -16.85 5.21
C GLN A 760 15.99 -16.73 4.00
N GLN A 761 16.40 -17.28 2.86
CA GLN A 761 15.56 -17.38 1.67
C GLN A 761 15.03 -18.81 1.55
N THR A 762 13.72 -18.96 1.42
CA THR A 762 13.04 -20.20 1.12
C THR A 762 12.39 -20.07 -0.25
N ILE A 763 12.65 -21.02 -1.14
CA ILE A 763 12.03 -21.14 -2.45
C ILE A 763 11.32 -22.48 -2.49
N CYS A 764 10.01 -22.46 -2.68
CA CYS A 764 9.18 -23.66 -2.66
C CYS A 764 8.44 -23.80 -4.00
N ILE A 765 8.50 -25.01 -4.55
CA ILE A 765 7.78 -25.44 -5.74
C ILE A 765 6.73 -26.45 -5.28
N HIS A 766 5.47 -26.19 -5.58
CA HIS A 766 4.40 -27.12 -5.27
C HIS A 766 4.19 -28.07 -6.46
N ASN A 767 4.23 -29.36 -6.18
CA ASN A 767 4.00 -30.43 -7.15
C ASN A 767 2.50 -30.79 -7.23
N VAL A 768 1.65 -29.76 -7.25
CA VAL A 768 0.19 -29.88 -7.30
C VAL A 768 -0.36 -29.06 -8.47
N PRO A 769 -1.46 -29.49 -9.10
CA PRO A 769 -2.07 -28.71 -10.17
C PRO A 769 -2.67 -27.41 -9.63
N GLY A 770 -2.78 -26.43 -10.53
CA GLY A 770 -3.38 -25.13 -10.23
C GLY A 770 -2.39 -24.06 -9.79
N VAL A 771 -2.92 -22.98 -9.20
CA VAL A 771 -2.17 -21.73 -8.94
C VAL A 771 -0.87 -21.95 -8.17
N ASP A 772 -0.87 -22.87 -7.20
CA ASP A 772 0.31 -23.21 -6.39
C ASP A 772 1.43 -23.89 -7.19
N GLY A 773 1.10 -24.73 -8.17
CA GLY A 773 2.10 -25.37 -9.03
C GLY A 773 2.48 -24.57 -10.28
N LEU A 774 1.74 -23.50 -10.58
CA LEU A 774 1.99 -22.59 -11.71
C LEU A 774 2.86 -21.39 -11.33
N SER A 775 3.24 -21.24 -10.06
CA SER A 775 4.06 -20.14 -9.55
C SER A 775 5.07 -20.64 -8.51
N LEU A 776 6.15 -19.88 -8.29
CA LEU A 776 7.13 -20.18 -7.25
C LEU A 776 6.81 -19.39 -5.99
N ASP A 777 6.77 -20.05 -4.83
CA ASP A 777 6.69 -19.37 -3.54
C ASP A 777 8.09 -18.96 -3.09
N VAL A 778 8.28 -17.67 -2.81
CA VAL A 778 9.55 -17.11 -2.35
C VAL A 778 9.32 -16.39 -1.04
N THR A 779 9.94 -16.90 0.03
CA THR A 779 9.91 -16.25 1.35
C THR A 779 11.32 -15.85 1.76
N THR A 780 11.53 -14.57 2.03
CA THR A 780 12.80 -14.05 2.58
C THR A 780 12.59 -13.51 3.99
N MET A 781 13.04 -14.29 4.97
CA MET A 781 13.03 -13.93 6.39
C MET A 781 14.24 -13.07 6.71
N VAL A 782 14.06 -11.76 6.84
CA VAL A 782 15.11 -10.76 7.02
C VAL A 782 15.33 -10.41 8.49
N ASP A 783 16.59 -10.31 8.90
CA ASP A 783 17.02 -9.80 10.19
C ASP A 783 18.29 -8.95 10.05
N ILE A 784 18.09 -7.65 9.82
CA ILE A 784 19.18 -6.68 9.67
C ILE A 784 19.45 -5.87 10.95
N ARG A 785 19.00 -6.32 12.12
CA ARG A 785 19.14 -5.56 13.39
C ARG A 785 20.60 -5.24 13.76
N GLU A 786 21.53 -6.08 13.32
CA GLU A 786 22.97 -5.90 13.53
C GLU A 786 23.62 -4.95 12.51
N GLN A 787 22.92 -4.62 11.42
CA GLN A 787 23.45 -3.73 10.39
C GLN A 787 23.31 -2.26 10.78
N SER A 788 24.10 -1.40 10.13
CA SER A 788 24.04 0.04 10.33
C SER A 788 24.08 0.76 9.00
N ASN A 789 23.08 1.60 8.74
CA ASN A 789 22.95 2.35 7.49
C ASN A 789 22.97 1.44 6.25
N LYS A 790 22.13 0.41 6.28
CA LYS A 790 21.99 -0.58 5.22
C LYS A 790 20.53 -0.77 4.85
N GLU A 791 20.31 -0.88 3.56
CA GLU A 791 19.01 -1.20 2.97
C GLU A 791 19.23 -2.44 2.09
N LEU A 792 18.57 -3.56 2.46
CA LEU A 792 18.73 -4.86 1.80
C LEU A 792 17.65 -4.99 0.73
N ALA A 793 18.03 -5.38 -0.49
CA ALA A 793 17.10 -5.59 -1.60
C ALA A 793 17.31 -6.97 -2.26
N MET A 794 16.22 -7.51 -2.79
CA MET A 794 16.21 -8.67 -3.67
C MET A 794 16.06 -8.18 -5.11
N ARG A 795 16.93 -8.66 -5.99
CA ARG A 795 16.94 -8.33 -7.42
C ARG A 795 16.77 -9.59 -8.25
N LEU A 796 15.78 -9.59 -9.12
CA LEU A 796 15.57 -10.57 -10.16
C LEU A 796 16.29 -10.08 -11.42
N VAL A 797 17.08 -10.94 -12.05
CA VAL A 797 17.79 -10.67 -13.31
C VAL A 797 17.38 -11.72 -14.33
N THR A 798 16.91 -11.27 -15.50
CA THR A 798 16.38 -12.12 -16.56
C THR A 798 16.86 -11.70 -17.93
N ASP A 799 16.57 -12.54 -18.93
CA ASP A 799 16.83 -12.25 -20.34
C ASP A 799 15.68 -11.46 -21.02
N ILE A 800 14.64 -11.06 -20.25
CA ILE A 800 13.50 -10.29 -20.75
C ILE A 800 13.95 -8.91 -21.22
N GLN A 801 13.60 -8.55 -22.45
CA GLN A 801 13.96 -7.26 -23.06
C GLN A 801 12.93 -6.18 -22.71
N SER A 802 12.92 -5.76 -21.44
CA SER A 802 11.98 -4.75 -20.92
C SER A 802 12.42 -3.29 -21.14
N ASP A 803 13.62 -3.07 -21.70
CA ASP A 803 14.23 -1.77 -21.97
C ASP A 803 14.27 -0.84 -20.75
N ASP A 804 13.45 0.21 -20.75
CA ASP A 804 13.29 1.17 -19.66
C ASP A 804 11.91 1.10 -19.01
N THR A 805 11.07 0.13 -19.39
CA THR A 805 9.67 0.04 -18.97
C THR A 805 9.47 -1.10 -17.98
N PHE A 806 8.69 -0.82 -16.93
CA PHE A 806 8.25 -1.80 -15.95
C PHE A 806 6.90 -1.35 -15.38
N TYR A 807 6.25 -2.19 -14.58
CA TYR A 807 4.90 -1.93 -14.11
C TYR A 807 4.83 -2.16 -12.61
N THR A 808 4.22 -1.22 -11.88
CA THR A 808 3.92 -1.40 -10.45
C THR A 808 2.45 -1.12 -10.21
N ASP A 809 1.87 -1.82 -9.24
CA ASP A 809 0.48 -1.60 -8.90
C ASP A 809 0.28 -0.31 -8.09
N LEU A 810 -0.93 0.25 -8.19
CA LEU A 810 -1.43 1.29 -7.29
C LEU A 810 -2.48 0.66 -6.38
N ASN A 811 -2.12 0.55 -5.10
CA ASN A 811 -2.96 0.08 -4.00
C ASN A 811 -3.58 -1.33 -4.19
N GLY A 812 -3.01 -2.20 -5.01
CA GLY A 812 -3.60 -3.50 -5.39
C GLY A 812 -4.83 -3.40 -6.29
N PHE A 813 -5.16 -2.21 -6.78
CA PHE A 813 -6.35 -1.96 -7.60
C PHE A 813 -6.04 -1.98 -9.09
N GLN A 814 -5.04 -1.21 -9.52
CA GLN A 814 -4.70 -0.97 -10.93
C GLN A 814 -3.20 -1.09 -11.18
N MET A 815 -2.78 -1.44 -12.40
CA MET A 815 -1.36 -1.40 -12.79
C MET A 815 -1.01 -0.08 -13.45
N GLN A 816 0.08 0.54 -13.01
CA GLN A 816 0.61 1.76 -13.58
C GLN A 816 1.93 1.46 -14.32
N PRO A 817 1.97 1.70 -15.65
CA PRO A 817 3.22 1.69 -16.39
C PRO A 817 4.21 2.72 -15.83
N ARG A 818 5.47 2.32 -15.67
CA ARG A 818 6.60 3.11 -15.19
C ARG A 818 7.69 3.14 -16.27
N ARG A 819 8.42 4.26 -16.33
CA ARG A 819 9.59 4.41 -17.19
C ARG A 819 10.78 4.83 -16.35
N ARG A 820 11.89 4.10 -16.46
CA ARG A 820 13.18 4.46 -15.88
C ARG A 820 13.72 5.69 -16.61
N LEU A 821 13.91 6.78 -15.88
CA LEU A 821 14.42 8.04 -16.42
C LEU A 821 15.84 8.29 -15.91
N LEU A 822 16.82 8.14 -16.79
CA LEU A 822 18.25 8.38 -16.47
C LEU A 822 18.57 9.84 -16.12
N LYS A 823 17.69 10.78 -16.53
CA LYS A 823 17.78 12.20 -16.14
C LYS A 823 17.42 12.45 -14.67
N LEU A 824 16.77 11.48 -14.01
CA LEU A 824 16.43 11.53 -12.60
C LEU A 824 17.43 10.70 -11.79
N PRO A 825 17.66 11.05 -10.51
CA PRO A 825 18.54 10.25 -9.65
C PRO A 825 17.93 8.88 -9.36
N LEU A 826 18.76 7.94 -8.88
CA LEU A 826 18.38 6.54 -8.66
C LEU A 826 17.10 6.41 -7.82
N GLN A 827 17.02 7.11 -6.69
CA GLN A 827 15.89 7.04 -5.76
C GLN A 827 14.56 7.55 -6.33
N ALA A 828 14.59 8.32 -7.43
CA ALA A 828 13.40 8.79 -8.13
C ALA A 828 12.73 7.71 -8.99
N ASN A 829 13.48 6.65 -9.32
CA ASN A 829 13.01 5.54 -10.12
C ASN A 829 12.47 4.37 -9.26
N PHE A 830 12.35 4.59 -7.94
CA PHE A 830 11.66 3.68 -7.03
C PHE A 830 10.20 4.09 -6.91
N TYR A 831 9.32 3.11 -6.99
CA TYR A 831 7.87 3.28 -6.92
C TYR A 831 7.28 2.36 -5.86
N PRO A 832 6.09 2.68 -5.33
CA PRO A 832 5.41 1.77 -4.43
C PRO A 832 4.98 0.51 -5.19
N MET A 833 5.11 -0.62 -4.52
CA MET A 833 4.62 -1.93 -4.92
C MET A 833 3.78 -2.49 -3.76
N PRO A 834 2.52 -2.04 -3.59
CA PRO A 834 1.65 -2.52 -2.53
C PRO A 834 1.21 -3.98 -2.68
N SER A 835 1.23 -4.56 -3.89
CA SER A 835 0.91 -5.98 -4.09
C SER A 835 1.68 -6.67 -5.23
N GLN A 836 2.11 -5.97 -6.28
CA GLN A 836 2.81 -6.61 -7.39
C GLN A 836 3.55 -5.64 -8.33
N ALA A 837 4.62 -6.15 -8.95
CA ALA A 837 5.31 -5.49 -10.04
C ALA A 837 5.72 -6.51 -11.12
N TYR A 838 5.87 -6.07 -12.37
CA TYR A 838 6.35 -6.95 -13.44
C TYR A 838 7.15 -6.22 -14.51
N ILE A 839 7.91 -7.02 -15.24
CA ILE A 839 8.59 -6.68 -16.49
C ILE A 839 8.10 -7.64 -17.56
N GLN A 840 8.11 -7.19 -18.82
CA GLN A 840 7.68 -8.00 -19.94
C GLN A 840 8.42 -7.60 -21.23
N ASP A 841 8.36 -8.48 -22.22
CA ASP A 841 8.74 -8.21 -23.60
C ASP A 841 7.70 -8.82 -24.55
N SER A 842 8.07 -9.01 -25.82
CA SER A 842 7.19 -9.59 -26.84
C SER A 842 6.79 -11.05 -26.61
N GLN A 843 7.54 -11.79 -25.79
CA GLN A 843 7.39 -13.23 -25.59
C GLN A 843 7.02 -13.61 -24.16
N HIS A 844 7.56 -12.91 -23.15
CA HIS A 844 7.43 -13.31 -21.77
C HIS A 844 7.04 -12.15 -20.85
N ARG A 845 6.34 -12.46 -19.76
CA ARG A 845 6.11 -11.58 -18.61
C ARG A 845 6.59 -12.28 -17.34
N LEU A 846 7.39 -11.59 -16.54
CA LEU A 846 7.75 -12.02 -15.20
C LEU A 846 7.10 -11.11 -14.16
N THR A 847 6.18 -11.66 -13.37
CA THR A 847 5.46 -10.96 -12.31
C THR A 847 5.96 -11.38 -10.94
N LEU A 848 6.33 -10.40 -10.12
CA LEU A 848 6.61 -10.54 -8.70
C LEU A 848 5.38 -10.06 -7.91
N HIS A 849 4.62 -11.00 -7.36
CA HIS A 849 3.56 -10.73 -6.39
C HIS A 849 4.14 -10.62 -4.98
N SER A 850 3.55 -9.80 -4.13
CA SER A 850 3.98 -9.57 -2.76
C SER A 850 2.80 -9.61 -1.79
N ALA A 851 3.04 -10.16 -0.60
CA ALA A 851 2.08 -10.19 0.50
C ALA A 851 2.15 -8.95 1.41
N GLN A 852 3.05 -8.00 1.10
CA GLN A 852 3.25 -6.77 1.85
C GLN A 852 3.68 -5.64 0.93
N ALA A 853 3.37 -4.40 1.30
CA ALA A 853 3.82 -3.24 0.55
C ALA A 853 5.34 -3.03 0.68
N LEU A 854 6.02 -2.82 -0.44
CA LEU A 854 7.46 -2.55 -0.50
C LEU A 854 7.76 -1.53 -1.62
N GLY A 855 9.01 -1.04 -1.67
CA GLY A 855 9.50 -0.20 -2.76
C GLY A 855 10.14 -1.06 -3.85
N ALA A 856 9.74 -0.86 -5.11
CA ALA A 856 10.25 -1.61 -6.24
C ALA A 856 10.76 -0.72 -7.38
N THR A 857 11.62 -1.27 -8.23
CA THR A 857 12.20 -0.58 -9.38
C THR A 857 12.66 -1.56 -10.46
N SER A 858 12.88 -1.06 -11.68
CA SER A 858 13.67 -1.71 -12.72
C SER A 858 14.78 -0.74 -13.15
N LEU A 859 16.00 -0.97 -12.66
CA LEU A 859 17.14 -0.07 -12.91
C LEU A 859 17.91 -0.40 -14.18
N GLU A 860 17.72 -1.59 -14.76
CA GLU A 860 18.29 -2.05 -16.03
C GLU A 860 17.28 -3.00 -16.71
N SER A 861 17.35 -3.13 -18.05
CA SER A 861 16.48 -4.05 -18.80
C SER A 861 16.62 -5.48 -18.25
N GLY A 862 15.50 -6.19 -18.13
CA GLY A 862 15.48 -7.55 -17.57
C GLY A 862 15.63 -7.61 -16.06
N GLN A 863 15.68 -6.47 -15.36
CA GLN A 863 15.78 -6.44 -13.90
C GLN A 863 14.48 -6.02 -13.22
N LEU A 864 14.18 -6.65 -12.09
CA LEU A 864 13.17 -6.19 -11.15
C LEU A 864 13.73 -6.28 -9.74
N GLU A 865 13.75 -5.17 -9.01
CA GLU A 865 14.34 -5.08 -7.67
C GLU A 865 13.31 -4.61 -6.66
N VAL A 866 13.33 -5.19 -5.46
CA VAL A 866 12.49 -4.82 -4.32
C VAL A 866 13.31 -4.68 -3.05
N ILE A 867 13.14 -3.58 -2.31
CA ILE A 867 13.79 -3.40 -1.00
C ILE A 867 13.01 -4.23 0.03
N LEU A 868 13.72 -5.03 0.83
CA LEU A 868 13.14 -5.97 1.79
C LEU A 868 13.08 -5.41 3.22
N ASP A 869 14.12 -4.68 3.64
CA ASP A 869 14.17 -3.96 4.92
C ASP A 869 15.28 -2.90 4.87
N ARG A 870 15.18 -1.90 5.74
CA ARG A 870 16.11 -0.77 5.83
C ARG A 870 16.34 -0.34 7.28
N ARG A 871 17.61 -0.14 7.62
CA ARG A 871 18.06 0.24 8.97
C ARG A 871 18.98 1.45 8.91
N LEU A 872 18.57 2.54 9.54
CA LEU A 872 19.13 3.87 9.35
C LEU A 872 19.36 4.57 10.69
N MET A 873 20.56 5.09 10.90
CA MET A 873 20.99 5.54 12.23
C MET A 873 20.62 6.99 12.55
N GLN A 874 20.16 7.73 11.56
CA GLN A 874 19.90 9.16 11.60
C GLN A 874 18.47 9.49 11.16
N ASP A 875 18.02 10.67 11.55
CA ASP A 875 16.82 11.33 11.01
C ASP A 875 17.11 11.95 9.64
N ASP A 876 16.08 12.07 8.80
CA ASP A 876 16.14 12.70 7.46
C ASP A 876 15.59 14.14 7.43
N ASN A 877 15.42 14.76 8.60
CA ASN A 877 14.98 16.13 8.80
C ASN A 877 13.58 16.42 8.22
N ARG A 878 12.64 15.48 8.38
CA ARG A 878 11.21 15.66 8.06
C ARG A 878 10.29 15.75 9.28
N GLY A 879 10.86 15.89 10.48
CA GLY A 879 10.12 16.18 11.71
C GLY A 879 10.00 15.00 12.67
N LEU A 880 10.26 13.77 12.20
CA LEU A 880 10.23 12.57 13.02
C LEU A 880 11.22 12.64 14.20
N GLY A 881 12.42 13.14 13.96
CA GLY A 881 13.46 13.32 14.98
C GLY A 881 14.11 12.01 15.44
N GLN A 882 14.07 10.96 14.60
CA GLN A 882 14.78 9.70 14.84
C GLN A 882 15.04 8.93 13.53
N GLY A 883 16.03 8.04 13.57
CA GLY A 883 16.26 7.05 12.50
C GLY A 883 15.47 5.75 12.70
N LEU A 884 15.61 4.84 11.74
CA LEU A 884 15.01 3.50 11.73
C LEU A 884 15.91 2.49 12.45
N LYS A 885 15.73 2.34 13.77
CA LYS A 885 16.54 1.44 14.62
C LYS A 885 15.73 0.32 15.28
N ASP A 886 14.44 0.26 14.99
CA ASP A 886 13.42 -0.59 15.58
C ASP A 886 13.07 -1.81 14.70
N ASN A 887 13.98 -2.21 13.79
CA ASN A 887 13.78 -3.35 12.89
C ASN A 887 13.40 -4.62 13.66
N LYS A 888 12.48 -5.39 13.09
CA LYS A 888 12.06 -6.71 13.58
C LYS A 888 12.37 -7.76 12.53
N LYS A 889 12.59 -9.00 12.98
CA LYS A 889 12.69 -10.14 12.07
C LYS A 889 11.40 -10.23 11.26
N THR A 890 11.52 -10.12 9.94
CA THR A 890 10.38 -9.92 9.03
C THR A 890 10.37 -10.95 7.93
N ALA A 891 9.25 -11.65 7.76
CA ALA A 891 9.04 -12.56 6.64
C ALA A 891 8.49 -11.77 5.44
N ASN A 892 9.34 -11.51 4.45
CA ASN A 892 8.88 -10.96 3.17
C ASN A 892 8.43 -12.11 2.28
N ARG A 893 7.15 -12.16 1.92
CA ARG A 893 6.56 -13.25 1.13
C ARG A 893 6.18 -12.78 -0.25
N PHE A 894 6.49 -13.61 -1.24
CA PHE A 894 6.30 -13.31 -2.65
C PHE A 894 5.84 -14.55 -3.42
N ARG A 895 5.24 -14.31 -4.58
CA ARG A 895 5.13 -15.33 -5.62
C ARG A 895 5.73 -14.83 -6.92
N LEU A 896 6.51 -15.70 -7.55
CA LEU A 896 7.08 -15.43 -8.86
C LEU A 896 6.29 -16.19 -9.92
N LEU A 897 5.71 -15.45 -10.86
CA LEU A 897 4.88 -15.98 -11.93
C LEU A 897 5.51 -15.62 -13.27
N LEU A 898 5.87 -16.64 -14.05
CA LEU A 898 6.39 -16.51 -15.41
C LEU A 898 5.30 -16.93 -16.40
N GLU A 899 4.95 -16.03 -17.32
CA GLU A 899 3.90 -16.23 -18.31
C GLU A 899 4.44 -16.01 -19.72
N SER A 900 4.01 -16.84 -20.67
CA SER A 900 4.36 -16.70 -22.10
C SER A 900 3.23 -15.96 -22.83
N ARG A 901 3.56 -15.23 -23.90
CA ARG A 901 2.59 -14.51 -24.73
C ARG A 901 2.14 -15.34 -25.93
N SER A 902 0.87 -15.23 -26.25
CA SER A 902 0.26 -15.88 -27.42
C SER A 902 0.82 -15.32 -28.75
N THR A 903 1.12 -16.22 -29.70
CA THR A 903 1.62 -15.91 -31.05
C THR A 903 0.56 -15.21 -31.91
N GLY A 904 0.36 -13.92 -31.71
CA GLY A 904 -0.61 -13.11 -32.46
C GLY A 904 -0.90 -11.74 -31.86
N ASN A 905 -0.65 -11.56 -30.56
CA ASN A 905 -0.84 -10.29 -29.87
C ASN A 905 0.47 -9.51 -29.77
N LYS A 906 0.74 -8.64 -30.76
CA LYS A 906 1.87 -7.72 -30.72
C LYS A 906 1.75 -6.81 -29.51
N VAL A 907 2.85 -6.73 -28.76
CA VAL A 907 3.02 -5.83 -27.63
C VAL A 907 2.81 -4.38 -28.07
N VAL A 908 1.91 -3.68 -27.36
CA VAL A 908 1.83 -2.21 -27.39
C VAL A 908 2.35 -1.72 -26.04
N ASP A 909 3.68 -1.80 -25.82
CA ASP A 909 4.35 -1.40 -24.57
C ASP A 909 4.33 0.11 -24.29
N SER A 910 3.57 0.88 -25.07
CA SER A 910 3.42 2.33 -24.94
C SER A 910 2.03 2.78 -24.45
N GLY A 911 1.17 1.86 -24.01
CA GLY A 911 -0.16 2.18 -23.50
C GLY A 911 -0.13 2.89 -22.14
N PRO A 912 -1.07 3.81 -21.84
CA PRO A 912 -1.16 4.48 -20.54
C PRO A 912 -1.63 3.54 -19.41
N THR A 913 -2.09 2.35 -19.77
CA THR A 913 -2.63 1.31 -18.88
C THR A 913 -2.01 -0.04 -19.19
N SER A 914 -2.03 -0.92 -18.20
CA SER A 914 -1.75 -2.33 -18.40
C SER A 914 -2.60 -3.15 -17.42
N PHE A 915 -2.78 -4.45 -17.69
CA PHE A 915 -3.62 -5.32 -16.87
C PHE A 915 -2.90 -6.63 -16.54
N PRO A 916 -3.10 -7.18 -15.33
CA PRO A 916 -2.66 -8.53 -15.01
C PRO A 916 -3.44 -9.57 -15.83
N SER A 917 -2.84 -10.74 -16.04
CA SER A 917 -3.57 -11.89 -16.56
C SER A 917 -4.54 -12.42 -15.49
N LEU A 918 -5.45 -13.31 -15.89
CA LEU A 918 -6.32 -14.00 -14.95
C LEU A 918 -5.53 -14.84 -13.93
N LEU A 919 -4.49 -15.54 -14.38
CA LEU A 919 -3.63 -16.34 -13.50
C LEU A 919 -2.88 -15.46 -12.49
N SER A 920 -2.42 -14.28 -12.91
CA SER A 920 -1.80 -13.28 -12.04
C SER A 920 -2.77 -12.77 -10.97
N HIS A 921 -4.04 -12.48 -11.31
CA HIS A 921 -5.07 -12.12 -10.31
C HIS A 921 -5.31 -13.23 -9.29
N LEU A 922 -5.45 -14.48 -9.74
CA LEU A 922 -5.63 -15.65 -8.87
C LEU A 922 -4.41 -15.90 -7.98
N THR A 923 -3.20 -15.70 -8.52
CA THR A 923 -1.93 -15.82 -7.77
C THR A 923 -1.84 -14.78 -6.66
N SER A 924 -2.17 -13.51 -6.96
CA SER A 924 -2.20 -12.43 -5.98
C SER A 924 -3.24 -12.69 -4.88
N ALA A 925 -4.45 -13.17 -5.24
CA ALA A 925 -5.50 -13.50 -4.28
C ALA A 925 -5.09 -14.68 -3.37
N THR A 926 -4.47 -15.71 -3.93
CA THR A 926 -3.98 -16.89 -3.21
C THR A 926 -2.88 -16.55 -2.19
N LEU A 927 -2.00 -15.60 -2.55
CA LEU A 927 -0.93 -15.09 -1.68
C LEU A 927 -1.46 -14.21 -0.54
N ASN A 928 -2.39 -13.31 -0.83
CA ASN A 928 -2.90 -12.34 0.14
C ASN A 928 -4.06 -12.89 1.02
N HIS A 929 -4.71 -13.97 0.58
CA HIS A 929 -5.81 -14.62 1.30
C HIS A 929 -5.51 -16.10 1.52
N GLU A 930 -4.78 -16.42 2.58
CA GLU A 930 -4.38 -17.79 2.91
C GLU A 930 -5.53 -18.64 3.44
N VAL A 931 -5.49 -19.94 3.14
CA VAL A 931 -6.40 -20.90 3.77
C VAL A 931 -6.11 -20.98 5.26
N LEU A 932 -7.14 -20.77 6.07
CA LEU A 932 -7.03 -20.85 7.53
C LEU A 932 -7.36 -22.28 7.98
N ALA A 933 -6.41 -22.91 8.68
CA ALA A 933 -6.57 -24.22 9.27
C ALA A 933 -7.00 -24.10 10.74
N LEU A 934 -8.21 -24.57 11.06
CA LEU A 934 -8.86 -24.40 12.36
C LEU A 934 -8.99 -25.77 13.06
N PRO A 935 -8.10 -26.11 14.01
CA PRO A 935 -8.17 -27.37 14.73
C PRO A 935 -9.37 -27.41 15.69
N VAL A 936 -10.10 -28.51 15.70
CA VAL A 936 -11.26 -28.75 16.58
C VAL A 936 -10.91 -29.79 17.63
N LEU A 937 -10.95 -29.38 18.90
CA LEU A 937 -10.67 -30.28 20.03
C LEU A 937 -11.88 -31.18 20.37
N PRO A 938 -11.64 -32.47 20.68
CA PRO A 938 -12.69 -33.33 21.21
C PRO A 938 -13.14 -32.86 22.60
N LYS A 939 -14.45 -32.69 22.79
CA LYS A 939 -15.04 -32.57 24.15
C LYS A 939 -15.14 -33.95 24.79
N LYS A 940 -15.38 -34.01 26.11
CA LYS A 940 -15.63 -35.28 26.87
C LYS A 940 -16.74 -36.16 26.27
N ARG A 941 -17.64 -35.61 25.44
CA ARG A 941 -18.73 -36.30 24.76
C ARG A 941 -18.45 -36.62 23.28
N GLY A 942 -17.20 -36.48 22.81
CA GLY A 942 -16.82 -36.62 21.40
C GLY A 942 -16.88 -35.31 20.63
N ILE A 943 -16.64 -35.39 19.31
CA ILE A 943 -16.72 -34.26 18.37
C ILE A 943 -18.11 -34.27 17.72
N PRO A 944 -18.85 -33.14 17.73
CA PRO A 944 -20.14 -33.08 17.05
C PRO A 944 -19.97 -33.33 15.55
N PRO A 945 -20.95 -33.95 14.89
CA PRO A 945 -20.85 -34.23 13.46
C PRO A 945 -20.79 -32.91 12.67
N LEU A 946 -19.70 -32.74 11.92
CA LEU A 946 -19.44 -31.58 11.05
C LEU A 946 -19.81 -31.93 9.60
N HIS A 947 -20.05 -30.90 8.78
CA HIS A 947 -20.20 -31.00 7.33
C HIS A 947 -19.45 -29.88 6.62
N THR A 948 -19.12 -30.12 5.36
CA THR A 948 -18.64 -29.06 4.45
C THR A 948 -19.73 -28.00 4.24
N PHE A 949 -19.39 -26.74 4.53
CA PHE A 949 -20.27 -25.58 4.28
C PHE A 949 -19.81 -24.83 3.03
N ALA A 950 -20.70 -24.72 2.04
CA ALA A 950 -20.48 -23.95 0.81
C ALA A 950 -21.59 -22.88 0.69
N PRO A 951 -21.29 -21.60 0.94
CA PRO A 951 -22.31 -20.55 0.99
C PRO A 951 -22.82 -20.14 -0.39
N LEU A 952 -22.02 -20.33 -1.44
CA LEU A 952 -22.38 -19.96 -2.80
C LEU A 952 -23.06 -21.13 -3.53
N THR A 953 -23.96 -20.83 -4.46
CA THR A 953 -24.55 -21.86 -5.33
C THR A 953 -23.54 -22.48 -6.27
N GLY A 954 -22.55 -21.71 -6.72
CA GLY A 954 -21.33 -22.14 -7.42
C GLY A 954 -20.20 -21.11 -7.27
N ALA A 955 -19.00 -21.44 -7.74
CA ALA A 955 -17.87 -20.51 -7.75
C ALA A 955 -18.22 -19.25 -8.57
N LEU A 956 -17.74 -18.09 -8.13
CA LEU A 956 -17.95 -16.85 -8.88
C LEU A 956 -17.14 -16.85 -10.18
N PRO A 957 -17.59 -16.12 -11.22
CA PRO A 957 -16.77 -15.87 -12.41
C PRO A 957 -15.40 -15.34 -12.01
N CYS A 958 -14.34 -15.78 -12.66
CA CYS A 958 -12.98 -15.54 -12.16
C CYS A 958 -12.50 -14.09 -12.29
N ASP A 959 -13.20 -13.26 -13.06
CA ASP A 959 -13.00 -11.82 -13.12
C ASP A 959 -13.75 -11.08 -12.00
N PHE A 960 -14.58 -11.75 -11.21
CA PHE A 960 -15.27 -11.16 -10.07
C PHE A 960 -14.55 -11.46 -8.76
N HIS A 961 -14.37 -10.39 -7.99
CA HIS A 961 -13.83 -10.46 -6.65
C HIS A 961 -14.80 -9.86 -5.63
N VAL A 962 -15.09 -10.63 -4.56
CA VAL A 962 -15.84 -10.12 -3.41
C VAL A 962 -14.87 -9.33 -2.54
N ILE A 963 -14.88 -8.01 -2.65
CA ILE A 963 -14.03 -7.16 -1.78
C ILE A 963 -14.43 -7.39 -0.32
N ASN A 964 -15.74 -7.35 -0.05
CA ASN A 964 -16.24 -7.61 1.30
C ASN A 964 -17.71 -8.05 1.27
N LEU A 965 -18.10 -8.85 2.26
CA LEU A 965 -19.49 -9.12 2.63
C LEU A 965 -19.62 -8.81 4.12
N ARG A 966 -19.99 -7.57 4.45
CA ARG A 966 -19.93 -7.05 5.83
C ARG A 966 -21.29 -6.69 6.40
N SER A 967 -21.51 -7.01 7.66
CA SER A 967 -22.75 -6.64 8.35
C SER A 967 -22.76 -5.13 8.64
N ILE A 968 -23.85 -4.46 8.23
CA ILE A 968 -24.05 -3.02 8.44
C ILE A 968 -24.44 -2.79 9.90
N GLN A 969 -23.93 -1.73 10.52
CA GLN A 969 -24.20 -1.43 11.94
C GLN A 969 -25.69 -1.10 12.19
N HIS A 970 -26.24 -1.59 13.29
CA HIS A 970 -27.59 -1.22 13.74
C HIS A 970 -27.60 0.18 14.41
N GLN A 971 -28.79 0.67 14.80
CA GLN A 971 -28.90 1.88 15.62
C GLN A 971 -28.18 1.70 16.97
N ASP A 972 -28.36 0.54 17.60
CA ASP A 972 -27.53 0.10 18.73
C ASP A 972 -26.10 -0.19 18.25
N THR A 973 -25.10 0.42 18.89
CA THR A 973 -23.70 0.39 18.45
C THR A 973 -23.05 -0.97 18.55
N HIS A 974 -23.61 -1.88 19.36
CA HIS A 974 -23.01 -3.17 19.68
C HIS A 974 -23.62 -4.35 18.92
N SER A 975 -24.59 -4.11 18.04
CA SER A 975 -25.29 -5.17 17.31
C SER A 975 -25.31 -4.95 15.79
N PRO A 976 -25.28 -6.02 14.99
CA PRO A 976 -25.43 -5.93 13.54
C PRO A 976 -26.89 -5.65 13.15
N SER A 977 -27.08 -4.82 12.13
CA SER A 977 -28.40 -4.59 11.52
C SER A 977 -28.90 -5.84 10.77
N PRO A 978 -30.16 -5.88 10.30
CA PRO A 978 -30.63 -6.92 9.39
C PRO A 978 -29.99 -6.87 7.99
N TYR A 979 -29.19 -5.84 7.70
CA TYR A 979 -28.61 -5.61 6.39
C TYR A 979 -27.12 -5.95 6.33
N THR A 980 -26.70 -6.43 5.17
CA THR A 980 -25.31 -6.76 4.84
C THR A 980 -24.90 -5.99 3.59
N ALA A 981 -23.70 -5.44 3.57
CA ALA A 981 -23.12 -4.83 2.39
C ALA A 981 -22.29 -5.86 1.62
N LEU A 982 -22.65 -6.09 0.35
CA LEU A 982 -21.85 -6.84 -0.61
C LEU A 982 -21.11 -5.85 -1.51
N ILE A 983 -19.78 -5.91 -1.55
CA ILE A 983 -18.95 -5.06 -2.38
C ILE A 983 -18.22 -5.95 -3.39
N LEU A 984 -18.44 -5.68 -4.68
CA LEU A 984 -17.92 -6.46 -5.79
C LEU A 984 -16.97 -5.62 -6.62
N HIS A 985 -15.86 -6.22 -7.05
CA HIS A 985 -14.96 -5.66 -8.05
C HIS A 985 -14.88 -6.62 -9.22
N ARG A 986 -15.13 -6.11 -10.43
CA ARG A 986 -14.81 -6.81 -11.66
C ARG A 986 -13.42 -6.42 -12.14
N LYS A 987 -12.48 -7.36 -12.18
CA LYS A 987 -11.07 -7.14 -12.55
C LYS A 987 -10.93 -6.90 -14.06
N GLY A 988 -10.02 -6.01 -14.44
CA GLY A 988 -9.53 -5.91 -15.83
C GLY A 988 -8.49 -6.98 -16.13
N LEU A 989 -8.54 -7.56 -17.33
CA LEU A 989 -7.73 -8.72 -17.73
C LEU A 989 -6.91 -8.44 -18.99
N ASP A 990 -5.65 -8.88 -18.99
CA ASP A 990 -4.85 -9.01 -20.21
C ASP A 990 -4.94 -10.45 -20.75
N CYS A 991 -5.63 -10.63 -21.88
CA CYS A 991 -5.74 -11.93 -22.56
C CYS A 991 -4.60 -12.21 -23.55
N GLY A 992 -3.57 -11.34 -23.61
CA GLY A 992 -2.41 -11.54 -24.47
C GLY A 992 -1.49 -12.68 -24.01
N LEU A 993 -1.62 -13.09 -22.75
CA LEU A 993 -0.82 -14.13 -22.11
C LEU A 993 -1.49 -15.49 -22.20
N GLU A 994 -0.68 -16.52 -22.39
CA GLU A 994 -1.10 -17.91 -22.30
C GLU A 994 -1.62 -18.21 -20.91
N THR A 995 -2.75 -18.90 -20.85
CA THR A 995 -3.40 -19.25 -19.61
C THR A 995 -3.41 -20.76 -19.43
N PRO A 996 -2.42 -21.33 -18.69
CA PRO A 996 -2.40 -22.74 -18.38
C PRO A 996 -3.59 -23.12 -17.48
N ASN A 997 -3.92 -24.41 -17.46
CA ASN A 997 -5.06 -24.95 -16.72
C ASN A 997 -4.93 -24.64 -15.20
N PRO A 998 -5.84 -23.86 -14.60
CA PRO A 998 -5.76 -23.47 -13.19
C PRO A 998 -6.15 -24.60 -12.22
N GLY A 999 -6.46 -25.80 -12.70
CA GLY A 999 -6.81 -26.96 -11.87
C GLY A 999 -8.26 -26.99 -11.39
N PHE A 1000 -9.08 -26.01 -11.79
CA PHE A 1000 -10.51 -25.92 -11.51
C PHE A 1000 -11.25 -25.22 -12.67
N ASN A 1001 -12.58 -25.32 -12.69
CA ASN A 1001 -13.39 -24.63 -13.71
C ASN A 1001 -13.38 -23.12 -13.46
N CYS A 1002 -12.93 -22.38 -14.46
CA CYS A 1002 -12.78 -20.94 -14.34
C CYS A 1002 -13.30 -20.27 -15.61
N THR A 1003 -14.34 -19.45 -15.47
CA THR A 1003 -15.03 -18.83 -16.61
C THR A 1003 -15.35 -17.37 -16.33
N THR A 1004 -15.40 -16.57 -17.39
CA THR A 1004 -15.89 -15.19 -17.31
C THR A 1004 -17.30 -15.11 -17.91
N THR A 1005 -18.07 -14.11 -17.50
CA THR A 1005 -19.51 -14.02 -17.80
C THR A 1005 -19.91 -12.70 -18.47
N GLU A 1006 -19.00 -12.03 -19.17
CA GLU A 1006 -19.29 -10.74 -19.81
C GLU A 1006 -19.83 -9.71 -18.79
N GLY A 1007 -19.39 -9.81 -17.54
CA GLY A 1007 -19.79 -8.94 -16.45
C GLY A 1007 -21.15 -9.25 -15.84
N GLN A 1008 -21.83 -10.32 -16.25
CA GLN A 1008 -23.13 -10.70 -15.72
C GLN A 1008 -22.97 -11.58 -14.46
N LEU A 1009 -23.62 -11.18 -13.37
CA LEU A 1009 -23.69 -11.96 -12.14
C LEU A 1009 -25.11 -11.98 -11.58
N GLY A 1010 -25.70 -13.17 -11.42
CA GLY A 1010 -26.98 -13.36 -10.75
C GLY A 1010 -26.83 -13.27 -9.23
N LEU A 1011 -27.38 -12.22 -8.61
CA LEU A 1011 -27.30 -12.03 -7.15
C LEU A 1011 -28.45 -12.71 -6.40
N SER A 1012 -29.61 -12.86 -7.04
CA SER A 1012 -30.82 -13.46 -6.48
C SER A 1012 -30.63 -14.87 -5.95
N SER A 1013 -29.87 -15.69 -6.67
CA SER A 1013 -29.55 -17.08 -6.35
C SER A 1013 -28.09 -17.27 -5.94
N LEU A 1014 -27.40 -16.20 -5.51
CA LEU A 1014 -25.97 -16.28 -5.21
C LEU A 1014 -25.70 -17.15 -3.98
N PHE A 1015 -26.50 -16.99 -2.93
CA PHE A 1015 -26.33 -17.69 -1.65
C PHE A 1015 -27.21 -18.94 -1.59
N ARG A 1016 -26.61 -20.05 -1.14
CA ARG A 1016 -27.31 -21.32 -0.93
C ARG A 1016 -28.01 -21.30 0.44
N ASN A 1017 -29.26 -21.75 0.48
CA ASN A 1017 -30.06 -21.86 1.71
C ASN A 1017 -30.24 -20.53 2.48
N LEU A 1018 -30.28 -19.41 1.76
CA LEU A 1018 -30.64 -18.08 2.25
C LEU A 1018 -31.50 -17.38 1.19
N ASP A 1019 -32.56 -16.72 1.63
CA ASP A 1019 -33.46 -15.98 0.73
C ASP A 1019 -33.04 -14.52 0.64
N LEU A 1020 -32.88 -14.00 -0.58
CA LEU A 1020 -32.63 -12.58 -0.82
C LEU A 1020 -33.93 -11.78 -0.77
N GLN A 1021 -34.14 -11.03 0.32
CA GLN A 1021 -35.36 -10.22 0.51
C GLN A 1021 -35.25 -8.81 -0.05
N LEU A 1022 -34.02 -8.28 -0.12
CA LEU A 1022 -33.74 -6.94 -0.61
C LEU A 1022 -32.39 -6.96 -1.31
N LEU A 1023 -32.36 -6.39 -2.51
CA LEU A 1023 -31.15 -6.04 -3.23
C LEU A 1023 -31.22 -4.56 -3.59
N GLN A 1024 -30.33 -3.75 -3.02
CA GLN A 1024 -30.35 -2.31 -3.23
C GLN A 1024 -28.96 -1.79 -3.58
N PRO A 1025 -28.74 -1.21 -4.77
CA PRO A 1025 -27.48 -0.57 -5.10
C PRO A 1025 -27.22 0.63 -4.19
N VAL A 1026 -25.98 0.77 -3.75
CA VAL A 1026 -25.53 1.87 -2.89
C VAL A 1026 -24.18 2.42 -3.38
N SER A 1027 -23.87 3.67 -3.02
CA SER A 1027 -22.51 4.22 -3.19
C SER A 1027 -21.48 3.35 -2.47
N LEU A 1028 -20.21 3.45 -2.87
CA LEU A 1028 -19.13 2.65 -2.30
C LEU A 1028 -18.99 2.78 -0.77
N SER A 1029 -19.25 3.97 -0.23
CA SER A 1029 -19.24 4.23 1.23
C SER A 1029 -20.57 3.93 1.92
N LEU A 1030 -21.54 3.31 1.23
CA LEU A 1030 -22.85 2.88 1.73
C LEU A 1030 -23.85 3.98 2.13
N MET A 1031 -23.50 5.27 1.95
CA MET A 1031 -24.34 6.42 2.34
C MET A 1031 -25.51 6.66 1.38
N TYR A 1032 -25.28 6.63 0.07
CA TYR A 1032 -26.30 6.93 -0.92
C TYR A 1032 -26.91 5.64 -1.44
N SER A 1033 -28.24 5.52 -1.37
CA SER A 1033 -28.95 4.34 -1.85
C SER A 1033 -29.77 4.67 -3.09
N SER A 1034 -29.72 3.79 -4.10
CA SER A 1034 -30.63 3.81 -5.25
C SER A 1034 -31.91 3.02 -4.93
N PRO A 1035 -32.96 3.09 -5.76
CA PRO A 1035 -34.14 2.23 -5.59
C PRO A 1035 -33.77 0.74 -5.56
N PRO A 1036 -34.46 -0.09 -4.76
CA PRO A 1036 -34.24 -1.54 -4.77
C PRO A 1036 -34.45 -2.15 -6.16
N MET A 1037 -33.65 -3.15 -6.48
CA MET A 1037 -33.79 -3.96 -7.70
C MET A 1037 -34.79 -5.10 -7.48
N ALA A 1038 -35.36 -5.63 -8.57
CA ALA A 1038 -36.26 -6.77 -8.52
C ALA A 1038 -35.55 -8.04 -8.03
N ASN A 1039 -36.27 -8.95 -7.36
CA ASN A 1039 -35.67 -10.12 -6.71
C ASN A 1039 -35.06 -11.15 -7.67
N ASP A 1040 -35.30 -11.08 -8.97
CA ASP A 1040 -34.75 -11.94 -10.03
C ASP A 1040 -33.56 -11.30 -10.77
N SER A 1041 -33.09 -10.13 -10.33
CA SER A 1041 -32.17 -9.33 -11.11
C SER A 1041 -30.73 -9.88 -11.14
N SER A 1042 -30.16 -9.91 -12.35
CA SER A 1042 -28.71 -9.98 -12.58
C SER A 1042 -28.11 -8.58 -12.53
N VAL A 1043 -26.85 -8.51 -12.12
CA VAL A 1043 -26.06 -7.27 -12.13
C VAL A 1043 -25.01 -7.38 -13.22
N SER A 1044 -24.85 -6.30 -13.98
CA SER A 1044 -23.80 -6.13 -14.99
C SER A 1044 -22.73 -5.18 -14.46
N LEU A 1045 -21.47 -5.61 -14.40
CA LEU A 1045 -20.31 -4.74 -14.10
C LEU A 1045 -19.40 -4.64 -15.31
N GLU A 1046 -18.89 -3.45 -15.58
CA GLU A 1046 -17.81 -3.23 -16.57
C GLU A 1046 -16.45 -3.62 -15.95
N PRO A 1047 -15.42 -3.96 -16.74
CA PRO A 1047 -14.09 -4.24 -16.21
C PRO A 1047 -13.53 -3.03 -15.45
N MET A 1048 -12.80 -3.30 -14.36
CA MET A 1048 -12.27 -2.35 -13.37
C MET A 1048 -13.31 -1.65 -12.49
N GLU A 1049 -14.60 -1.94 -12.64
CA GLU A 1049 -15.64 -1.32 -11.82
C GLU A 1049 -15.82 -1.98 -10.45
N ILE A 1050 -16.14 -1.14 -9.46
CA ILE A 1050 -16.49 -1.51 -8.09
C ILE A 1050 -17.91 -1.05 -7.82
N SER A 1051 -18.77 -1.99 -7.41
CA SER A 1051 -20.16 -1.72 -7.05
C SER A 1051 -20.47 -2.26 -5.66
N ALA A 1052 -21.27 -1.52 -4.91
CA ALA A 1052 -21.72 -1.89 -3.57
C ALA A 1052 -23.24 -2.09 -3.54
N PHE A 1053 -23.68 -3.11 -2.81
CA PHE A 1053 -25.08 -3.48 -2.68
C PHE A 1053 -25.43 -3.68 -1.21
N ARG A 1054 -26.55 -3.12 -0.78
CA ARG A 1054 -27.19 -3.42 0.49
C ARG A 1054 -28.15 -4.59 0.30
N LEU A 1055 -27.89 -5.66 1.03
CA LEU A 1055 -28.64 -6.91 1.00
C LEU A 1055 -29.43 -7.09 2.30
N LYS A 1056 -30.59 -7.74 2.20
CA LYS A 1056 -31.26 -8.36 3.35
C LYS A 1056 -31.38 -9.86 3.07
N LEU A 1057 -30.55 -10.64 3.74
CA LEU A 1057 -30.55 -12.09 3.67
C LEU A 1057 -31.40 -12.62 4.81
N ARG A 1058 -32.36 -13.50 4.52
CA ARG A 1058 -33.15 -14.17 5.54
C ARG A 1058 -33.01 -15.66 5.48
#